data_AF-A0AAW1ADX1-F1
#
_entry.id   AF-A0AAW1ADX1-F1
#
_cell.length_a   1.000
_cell.length_b   1.000
_cell.length_c   1.000
_cell.angle_alpha   90.00
_cell.angle_beta   90.00
_cell.angle_gamma   90.00
#
_symmetry.space_group_name_H-M   'P 1'
#
loop_
_entity.id
_entity.type
_entity.pdbx_description
1 polymer ?
#
loop_
_entity_poly.entity_id
_entity_poly.type
_entity_poly.pdbx_seq_one_letter_code
_entity_poly.pdbx_strand_id
1 'polypeptide(L)'
;MINKIEHAVKSIVVDNNTWENVCAGYFTWFNMDNKTDIFEDLEVTADILIELNNTVLKNGCIYQSIIQLWETSLMKDVRNLTKKEVLDDVTKAIRHKINGTILLDVAPLLSGIFYDKRGRVKGANATILNWMLKKSNPNSANWELEFINRVLHSNITFPPGMEIYAIASRSYIDSLHQILNSNLTVLCCGISLIAIYVMVMIGKCNALEQRIYLSIMGVFVVGQAILSSYGVCYYLGYSYGPIHSILPFLLLGIGVDNMFVIMQSLESLSETDESADIPTRIAKAVQQAGMSITVTSFTNIIAFAFGITTVMPTLRSFYAFATLGILFLYIYEIIFFVSCLVYDEKRLEARKDGCFCRPKLNWKPNDCSQRNTQQIIFENYIGLGITKITTKVIILLITAGLLCINTWAVFQLEQNFDPLWYLNQDSYPIQFNNKLKQYFPKYGKRAAIYMTGVDYYGDRTSLFQLVEVLRHNQFINNSTLDPWFIAYEEWLNVTNKGDIESREEYYNILTEYLLLTKEGQAYIKDINFDKLPAGEYNITTSQIPIQHIMINTTSEQIQAMQLVRESVQATNFSHRPDYIAIFSPDYVSWTANKVIGEELTRNLGLEIVTIGIVILIFLRNLRASFWVICCVFCTLIDLLGTMYFLNLTIEMSSSIMILLCAGLAVDYAAHMGLEFVRAKGSRAERAIATLSIIGPAVFNGGLSTFLAFVLLGSSEAYLFNTFFKLFTCVVIFGLFHGLLFLPVILSIVGPKERVSKEKNETVVREHNGYCNVPLSQSEKEAGIGIAK
;
A
#
# COMPACT_ATOMS: atom_id res chain seq x y z
N MET A 1 16.30 27.53 -27.92
CA MET A 1 15.16 27.27 -27.01
C MET A 1 15.63 26.96 -25.60
N ILE A 2 16.50 25.96 -25.43
CA ILE A 2 17.12 25.59 -24.13
C ILE A 2 17.67 26.82 -23.39
N ASN A 3 18.37 27.72 -24.09
CA ASN A 3 18.90 28.95 -23.49
C ASN A 3 17.81 29.88 -22.90
N LYS A 4 16.64 29.95 -23.55
CA LYS A 4 15.50 30.74 -23.02
C LYS A 4 14.94 30.10 -21.75
N ILE A 5 14.87 28.77 -21.70
CA ILE A 5 14.41 28.01 -20.53
C ILE A 5 15.39 28.23 -19.37
N GLU A 6 16.71 28.10 -19.61
CA GLU A 6 17.71 28.35 -18.57
C GLU A 6 17.68 29.77 -18.04
N HIS A 7 17.56 30.78 -18.90
CA HIS A 7 17.38 32.16 -18.46
C HIS A 7 16.09 32.34 -17.65
N ALA A 8 14.98 31.70 -18.06
CA ALA A 8 13.73 31.76 -17.31
C ALA A 8 13.87 31.13 -15.92
N VAL A 9 14.56 29.99 -15.80
CA VAL A 9 14.81 29.31 -14.52
C VAL A 9 15.77 30.12 -13.64
N LYS A 10 16.88 30.63 -14.20
CA LYS A 10 17.83 31.49 -13.47
C LYS A 10 17.20 32.81 -13.01
N SER A 11 16.14 33.27 -13.67
CA SER A 11 15.39 34.50 -13.30
C SER A 11 14.38 34.32 -12.16
N ILE A 12 14.20 33.11 -11.64
CA ILE A 12 13.27 32.85 -10.54
C ILE A 12 13.80 33.52 -9.27
N VAL A 13 12.93 34.31 -8.64
CA VAL A 13 13.20 34.97 -7.35
C VAL A 13 12.06 34.62 -6.40
N VAL A 14 12.39 34.03 -5.25
CA VAL A 14 11.44 33.65 -4.21
C VAL A 14 11.94 34.20 -2.88
N ASP A 15 11.12 35.00 -2.19
CA ASP A 15 11.46 35.59 -0.90
C ASP A 15 12.85 36.29 -0.89
N ASN A 16 13.12 37.12 -1.91
CA ASN A 16 14.41 37.79 -2.18
C ASN A 16 15.61 36.85 -2.42
N ASN A 17 15.40 35.55 -2.58
CA ASN A 17 16.45 34.60 -2.93
C ASN A 17 16.46 34.32 -4.44
N THR A 18 17.62 34.58 -5.06
CA THR A 18 17.91 34.24 -6.45
C THR A 18 18.38 32.78 -6.56
N TRP A 19 18.53 32.28 -7.78
CA TRP A 19 19.12 30.96 -8.05
C TRP A 19 20.45 30.72 -7.30
N GLU A 20 21.32 31.74 -7.24
CA GLU A 20 22.64 31.65 -6.59
C GLU A 20 22.56 31.40 -5.08
N ASN A 21 21.48 31.85 -4.43
CA ASN A 21 21.29 31.65 -2.99
C ASN A 21 20.80 30.23 -2.66
N VAL A 22 20.03 29.61 -3.56
CA VAL A 22 19.37 28.31 -3.33
C VAL A 22 20.12 27.13 -3.97
N CYS A 23 20.97 27.38 -4.97
CA CYS A 23 21.69 26.34 -5.71
C CYS A 23 22.74 25.64 -4.83
N ALA A 24 22.91 24.33 -5.00
CA ALA A 24 24.06 23.63 -4.42
C ALA A 24 25.34 24.00 -5.17
N GLY A 25 26.46 24.14 -4.47
CA GLY A 25 27.75 24.53 -5.05
C GLY A 25 28.86 23.49 -4.82
N TYR A 26 29.97 23.64 -5.52
CA TYR A 26 31.07 22.65 -5.54
C TYR A 26 31.66 22.36 -4.16
N PHE A 27 31.77 23.40 -3.31
CA PHE A 27 32.26 23.26 -1.94
C PHE A 27 31.16 23.23 -0.88
N THR A 28 29.87 23.24 -1.28
CA THR A 28 28.76 23.20 -0.30
C THR A 28 28.73 21.92 0.53
N TRP A 29 29.54 20.94 0.17
CA TRP A 29 29.64 19.64 0.82
C TRP A 29 30.60 19.66 2.01
N PHE A 30 31.50 20.66 2.06
CA PHE A 30 32.44 20.87 3.17
C PHE A 30 31.83 21.68 4.31
N ASN A 31 30.61 22.22 4.16
CA ASN A 31 30.03 23.13 5.14
C ASN A 31 28.73 22.59 5.75
N MET A 32 28.78 22.27 7.05
CA MET A 32 27.61 21.97 7.87
C MET A 32 26.93 23.24 8.42
N ASP A 33 27.64 24.38 8.45
CA ASP A 33 27.15 25.63 9.03
C ASP A 33 27.00 26.74 7.99
N ASN A 34 25.76 27.20 7.83
CA ASN A 34 25.27 28.14 6.81
C ASN A 34 25.90 29.56 6.80
N LYS A 35 27.10 29.81 7.37
CA LYS A 35 27.54 31.18 7.69
C LYS A 35 28.96 31.63 7.35
N THR A 36 29.90 30.77 6.94
CA THR A 36 31.27 31.26 6.65
C THR A 36 31.73 30.90 5.24
N ASP A 37 32.33 31.90 4.58
CA ASP A 37 33.11 31.71 3.37
C ASP A 37 34.26 30.74 3.70
N ILE A 38 34.29 29.63 2.98
CA ILE A 38 35.16 28.46 3.21
C ILE A 38 36.66 28.84 3.18
N PHE A 39 37.00 30.05 2.72
CA PHE A 39 38.38 30.49 2.53
C PHE A 39 38.86 31.52 3.56
N GLU A 40 37.99 32.09 4.41
CA GLU A 40 38.44 33.05 5.44
C GLU A 40 39.01 32.35 6.68
N ASP A 41 38.55 31.14 7.00
CA ASP A 41 38.95 30.38 8.19
C ASP A 41 40.11 29.39 7.95
N LEU A 42 40.70 29.36 6.76
CA LEU A 42 41.70 28.37 6.36
C LEU A 42 43.10 28.98 6.27
N GLU A 43 44.03 28.49 7.11
CA GLU A 43 45.49 28.73 6.99
C GLU A 43 46.06 28.00 5.75
N VAL A 44 45.58 28.37 4.57
CA VAL A 44 46.10 27.86 3.29
C VAL A 44 47.20 28.80 2.82
N THR A 45 48.35 28.25 2.41
CA THR A 45 49.44 29.02 1.82
C THR A 45 48.94 29.80 0.60
N ALA A 46 49.39 31.06 0.46
CA ALA A 46 48.92 31.98 -0.57
C ALA A 46 48.99 31.40 -2.01
N ASP A 47 49.95 30.50 -2.25
CA ASP A 47 50.16 29.84 -3.55
C ASP A 47 49.01 28.88 -3.91
N ILE A 48 48.49 28.11 -2.94
CA ILE A 48 47.38 27.17 -3.14
C ILE A 48 46.05 27.94 -3.34
N LEU A 49 45.87 29.06 -2.65
CA LEU A 49 44.72 29.96 -2.84
C LEU A 49 44.68 30.54 -4.27
N ILE A 50 45.84 30.92 -4.82
CA ILE A 50 45.93 31.42 -6.21
C ILE A 50 45.60 30.32 -7.22
N GLU A 51 46.10 29.10 -7.00
CA GLU A 51 45.82 27.94 -7.86
C GLU A 51 44.31 27.55 -7.81
N LEU A 52 43.70 27.53 -6.61
CA LEU A 52 42.28 27.25 -6.40
C LEU A 52 41.38 28.31 -7.04
N ASN A 53 41.76 29.59 -6.94
CA ASN A 53 41.00 30.71 -7.52
C ASN A 53 41.03 30.69 -9.06
N ASN A 54 42.13 30.22 -9.65
CA ASN A 54 42.29 30.11 -11.10
C ASN A 54 41.63 28.85 -11.70
N THR A 55 41.45 27.79 -10.92
CA THR A 55 40.98 26.48 -11.42
C THR A 55 39.51 26.16 -11.11
N VAL A 56 38.95 26.62 -9.99
CA VAL A 56 37.65 26.12 -9.48
C VAL A 56 36.53 27.18 -9.42
N LEU A 57 36.86 28.48 -9.43
CA LEU A 57 36.02 29.50 -8.80
C LEU A 57 35.07 30.33 -9.70
N LYS A 58 34.82 29.96 -10.96
CA LYS A 58 33.98 30.81 -11.84
C LYS A 58 32.47 30.53 -11.84
N ASN A 59 31.98 29.39 -11.35
CA ASN A 59 30.54 29.12 -11.25
C ASN A 59 30.20 28.41 -9.94
N GLY A 60 29.66 29.14 -8.97
CA GLY A 60 29.34 28.61 -7.64
C GLY A 60 28.20 27.59 -7.61
N CYS A 61 27.37 27.49 -8.66
CA CYS A 61 26.21 26.59 -8.70
C CYS A 61 26.44 25.35 -9.57
N ILE A 62 26.06 24.18 -9.05
CA ILE A 62 26.00 22.92 -9.77
C ILE A 62 24.66 22.84 -10.50
N TYR A 63 24.72 22.90 -11.82
CA TYR A 63 23.64 22.51 -12.71
C TYR A 63 24.25 21.76 -13.90
N GLN A 64 23.48 20.96 -14.61
CA GLN A 64 23.95 20.26 -15.81
C GLN A 64 23.09 20.64 -16.99
N SER A 65 23.74 21.15 -18.02
CA SER A 65 23.11 21.45 -19.30
C SER A 65 24.12 21.35 -20.43
N ILE A 66 23.62 20.97 -21.61
CA ILE A 66 24.41 21.02 -22.85
C ILE A 66 24.94 22.42 -23.16
N ILE A 67 24.28 23.48 -22.67
CA ILE A 67 24.71 24.87 -22.89
C ILE A 67 26.04 25.18 -22.21
N GLN A 68 26.33 24.52 -21.09
CA GLN A 68 27.58 24.72 -20.36
C GLN A 68 28.79 24.39 -21.23
N LEU A 69 28.66 23.49 -22.22
CA LEU A 69 29.74 23.18 -23.17
C LEU A 69 30.28 24.47 -23.81
N TRP A 70 29.40 25.39 -24.21
CA TRP A 70 29.82 26.64 -24.85
C TRP A 70 30.10 27.77 -23.87
N GLU A 71 29.41 27.83 -22.73
CA GLU A 71 29.64 28.86 -21.71
C GLU A 71 30.98 28.68 -20.97
N THR A 72 31.33 27.44 -20.61
CA THR A 72 32.48 27.16 -19.73
C THR A 72 33.68 26.59 -20.47
N SER A 73 33.46 25.60 -21.34
CA SER A 73 34.59 24.86 -21.95
C SER A 73 35.10 25.48 -23.25
N LEU A 74 34.21 25.97 -24.11
CA LEU A 74 34.58 26.55 -25.41
C LEU A 74 34.54 28.09 -25.43
N MET A 75 33.96 28.72 -24.41
CA MET A 75 33.75 30.17 -24.28
C MET A 75 33.26 30.85 -25.59
N LYS A 76 32.22 30.27 -26.20
CA LYS A 76 31.57 30.81 -27.42
C LYS A 76 30.18 31.35 -27.08
N ASP A 77 29.78 32.46 -27.70
CA ASP A 77 28.41 32.96 -27.57
C ASP A 77 27.42 32.02 -28.27
N VAL A 78 26.55 31.40 -27.46
CA VAL A 78 25.54 30.43 -27.87
C VAL A 78 24.60 31.00 -28.95
N ARG A 79 24.40 32.33 -29.00
CA ARG A 79 23.51 32.97 -29.98
C ARG A 79 24.08 33.01 -31.40
N ASN A 80 25.41 32.96 -31.53
CA ASN A 80 26.11 33.11 -32.82
C ASN A 80 26.58 31.78 -33.43
N LEU A 81 26.33 30.65 -32.76
CA LEU A 81 26.78 29.33 -33.21
C LEU A 81 26.02 28.86 -34.45
N THR A 82 26.77 28.36 -35.44
CA THR A 82 26.18 27.69 -36.60
C THR A 82 25.83 26.22 -36.28
N LYS A 83 24.84 25.65 -36.99
CA LYS A 83 24.47 24.24 -36.83
C LYS A 83 25.64 23.29 -37.02
N LYS A 84 26.57 23.61 -37.92
CA LYS A 84 27.75 22.77 -38.19
C LYS A 84 28.72 22.78 -37.01
N GLU A 85 28.98 23.94 -36.43
CA GLU A 85 29.84 24.08 -35.25
C GLU A 85 29.26 23.36 -34.04
N VAL A 86 27.94 23.47 -33.81
CA VAL A 86 27.27 22.75 -32.72
C VAL A 86 27.47 21.24 -32.86
N LEU A 87 27.25 20.67 -34.06
CA LEU A 87 27.38 19.23 -34.28
C LEU A 87 28.83 18.76 -34.17
N ASP A 88 29.80 19.52 -34.67
CA ASP A 88 31.22 19.16 -34.57
C ASP A 88 31.74 19.29 -33.13
N ASP A 89 31.32 20.32 -32.39
CA ASP A 89 31.69 20.53 -30.97
C ASP A 89 31.10 19.43 -30.08
N VAL A 90 29.82 19.07 -30.26
CA VAL A 90 29.17 17.95 -29.53
C VAL A 90 29.81 16.61 -29.92
N THR A 91 30.13 16.39 -31.20
CA THR A 91 30.83 15.17 -31.63
C THR A 91 32.20 15.04 -30.97
N LYS A 92 32.94 16.15 -30.84
CA LYS A 92 34.21 16.18 -30.11
C LYS A 92 34.01 15.89 -28.64
N ALA A 93 33.02 16.51 -28.00
CA ALA A 93 32.73 16.32 -26.57
C ALA A 93 32.35 14.87 -26.21
N ILE A 94 31.67 14.17 -27.12
CA ILE A 94 31.28 12.77 -26.91
C ILE A 94 32.42 11.80 -27.22
N ARG A 95 33.26 12.08 -28.24
CA ARG A 95 34.34 11.17 -28.66
C ARG A 95 35.60 11.31 -27.84
N HIS A 96 35.94 12.53 -27.47
CA HIS A 96 37.04 12.85 -26.60
C HIS A 96 36.40 13.43 -25.35
N LYS A 97 36.61 12.82 -24.17
CA LYS A 97 36.36 13.53 -22.90
C LYS A 97 37.17 14.82 -22.98
N ILE A 98 36.54 15.94 -23.33
CA ILE A 98 37.25 17.21 -23.47
C ILE A 98 37.78 17.54 -22.08
N ASN A 99 39.10 17.72 -22.00
CA ASN A 99 39.84 17.96 -20.77
C ASN A 99 39.08 18.82 -19.75
N GLY A 100 38.67 18.21 -18.64
CA GLY A 100 38.87 18.83 -17.34
C GLY A 100 37.66 19.08 -16.44
N THR A 101 36.41 18.75 -16.83
CA THR A 101 35.28 18.84 -15.88
C THR A 101 34.30 17.69 -16.08
N ILE A 102 34.32 16.70 -15.18
CA ILE A 102 33.45 15.51 -15.24
C ILE A 102 31.96 15.86 -15.10
N LEU A 103 31.62 17.04 -14.57
CA LEU A 103 30.24 17.55 -14.51
C LEU A 103 29.68 17.99 -15.86
N LEU A 104 30.53 18.07 -16.89
CA LEU A 104 30.23 18.49 -18.26
C LEU A 104 30.25 17.34 -19.26
N ASP A 105 30.14 16.08 -18.80
CA ASP A 105 29.91 14.98 -19.73
C ASP A 105 28.57 15.17 -20.44
N VAL A 106 28.65 15.46 -21.74
CA VAL A 106 27.48 15.74 -22.59
C VAL A 106 26.77 14.45 -22.96
N ALA A 107 27.46 13.30 -22.97
CA ALA A 107 26.89 12.02 -23.33
C ALA A 107 25.69 11.58 -22.46
N PRO A 108 25.72 11.68 -21.11
CA PRO A 108 24.57 11.34 -20.28
C PRO A 108 23.40 12.34 -20.38
N LEU A 109 23.63 13.56 -20.89
CA LEU A 109 22.58 14.57 -21.04
C LEU A 109 21.75 14.37 -22.31
N LEU A 110 22.24 13.60 -23.28
CA LEU A 110 21.62 13.38 -24.57
C LEU A 110 21.15 11.93 -24.76
N SER A 111 19.99 11.78 -25.37
CA SER A 111 19.39 10.49 -25.71
C SER A 111 19.15 10.33 -27.21
N GLY A 112 19.23 9.10 -27.71
CA GLY A 112 18.86 8.76 -29.08
C GLY A 112 19.75 9.47 -30.11
N ILE A 113 21.06 9.45 -29.87
CA ILE A 113 22.03 10.17 -30.69
C ILE A 113 22.14 9.47 -32.06
N PHE A 114 21.90 10.21 -33.14
CA PHE A 114 22.08 9.75 -34.50
C PHE A 114 23.48 10.07 -34.99
N TYR A 115 24.13 9.11 -35.62
CA TYR A 115 25.44 9.29 -36.24
C TYR A 115 25.35 9.26 -37.78
N ASP A 116 26.14 10.11 -38.43
CA ASP A 116 26.41 10.07 -39.87
C ASP A 116 27.31 8.86 -40.20
N LYS A 117 27.46 8.49 -41.48
CA LYS A 117 28.33 7.39 -41.95
C LYS A 117 29.81 7.54 -41.53
N ARG A 118 30.24 8.75 -41.19
CA ARG A 118 31.58 9.09 -40.67
C ARG A 118 31.64 9.10 -39.12
N GLY A 119 30.57 8.66 -38.46
CA GLY A 119 30.38 8.64 -37.01
C GLY A 119 30.19 10.02 -36.35
N ARG A 120 29.90 11.08 -37.11
CA ARG A 120 29.62 12.42 -36.55
C ARG A 120 28.18 12.50 -36.06
N VAL A 121 27.93 13.21 -34.96
CA VAL A 121 26.57 13.41 -34.44
C VAL A 121 25.76 14.23 -35.44
N LYS A 122 24.57 13.74 -35.79
CA LYS A 122 23.58 14.40 -36.66
C LYS A 122 22.45 15.04 -35.87
N GLY A 123 22.15 14.51 -34.69
CA GLY A 123 21.11 15.00 -33.78
C GLY A 123 20.89 14.04 -32.61
N ALA A 124 19.95 14.39 -31.74
CA ALA A 124 19.51 13.60 -30.58
C ALA A 124 17.98 13.70 -30.45
N ASN A 125 17.35 12.69 -29.87
CA ASN A 125 15.90 12.64 -29.66
C ASN A 125 15.45 13.45 -28.44
N ALA A 126 16.22 13.42 -27.35
CA ALA A 126 15.87 14.10 -26.10
C ALA A 126 17.11 14.62 -25.37
N THR A 127 16.90 15.62 -24.50
CA THR A 127 17.91 16.20 -23.62
C THR A 127 17.34 16.35 -22.21
N ILE A 128 18.17 16.22 -21.19
CA ILE A 128 17.81 16.45 -19.78
C ILE A 128 18.61 17.63 -19.21
N LEU A 129 17.99 18.41 -18.32
CA LEU A 129 18.63 19.49 -17.58
C LEU A 129 18.47 19.21 -16.09
N ASN A 130 19.58 19.22 -15.35
CA ASN A 130 19.56 18.97 -13.90
C ASN A 130 19.92 20.24 -13.14
N TRP A 131 19.10 20.60 -12.16
CA TRP A 131 19.30 21.76 -11.30
C TRP A 131 19.42 21.27 -9.85
N MET A 132 20.56 21.50 -9.21
CA MET A 132 20.80 21.01 -7.85
C MET A 132 20.55 22.12 -6.83
N LEU A 133 19.74 21.83 -5.81
CA LEU A 133 19.38 22.76 -4.75
C LEU A 133 20.03 22.35 -3.42
N LYS A 134 20.32 23.34 -2.55
CA LYS A 134 20.75 23.09 -1.18
C LYS A 134 19.56 22.58 -0.37
N LYS A 135 19.65 21.35 0.14
CA LYS A 135 18.61 20.78 1.03
C LYS A 135 18.51 21.54 2.36
N SER A 136 19.59 22.15 2.84
CA SER A 136 19.63 22.94 4.08
C SER A 136 18.88 24.28 3.99
N ASN A 137 18.58 24.77 2.78
CA ASN A 137 17.92 26.05 2.62
C ASN A 137 16.38 25.88 2.72
N PRO A 138 15.70 26.55 3.68
CA PRO A 138 14.25 26.41 3.85
C PRO A 138 13.44 26.90 2.64
N ASN A 139 14.00 27.81 1.84
CA ASN A 139 13.33 28.40 0.68
C ASN A 139 13.42 27.52 -0.58
N SER A 140 14.22 26.44 -0.55
CA SER A 140 14.34 25.50 -1.67
C SER A 140 12.99 24.90 -2.08
N ALA A 141 12.11 24.59 -1.12
CA ALA A 141 10.79 24.04 -1.41
C ALA A 141 9.86 25.05 -2.13
N ASN A 142 9.94 26.34 -1.77
CA ASN A 142 9.15 27.38 -2.44
C ASN A 142 9.71 27.66 -3.84
N TRP A 143 11.05 27.65 -3.99
CA TRP A 143 11.70 27.78 -5.29
C TRP A 143 11.33 26.62 -6.24
N GLU A 144 11.28 25.39 -5.74
CA GLU A 144 10.82 24.22 -6.50
C GLU A 144 9.39 24.40 -7.05
N LEU A 145 8.49 25.01 -6.27
CA LEU A 145 7.11 25.26 -6.70
C LEU A 145 7.05 26.30 -7.81
N GLU A 146 7.78 27.41 -7.66
CA GLU A 146 7.85 28.44 -8.70
C GLU A 146 8.55 27.90 -9.96
N PHE A 147 9.56 27.04 -9.82
CA PHE A 147 10.19 26.34 -10.94
C PHE A 147 9.18 25.53 -11.75
N ILE A 148 8.35 24.71 -11.09
CA ILE A 148 7.31 23.91 -11.77
C ILE A 148 6.28 24.82 -12.45
N ASN A 149 5.81 25.87 -11.77
CA ASN A 149 4.87 26.83 -12.34
C ASN A 149 5.44 27.53 -13.58
N ARG A 150 6.69 28.01 -13.50
CA ARG A 150 7.37 28.71 -14.60
C ARG A 150 7.65 27.79 -15.78
N VAL A 151 8.04 26.55 -15.55
CA VAL A 151 8.43 25.63 -16.64
C VAL A 151 7.22 25.01 -17.32
N LEU A 152 6.21 24.56 -16.55
CA LEU A 152 5.04 23.88 -17.10
C LEU A 152 3.91 24.82 -17.53
N HIS A 153 3.72 25.95 -16.86
CA HIS A 153 2.58 26.85 -17.08
C HIS A 153 2.96 28.18 -17.75
N SER A 154 4.21 28.33 -18.22
CA SER A 154 4.58 29.54 -18.96
C SER A 154 4.01 29.54 -20.38
N ASN A 155 3.65 30.74 -20.87
CA ASN A 155 3.26 31.00 -22.26
C ASN A 155 4.46 30.94 -23.23
N ILE A 156 5.42 30.05 -23.01
CA ILE A 156 6.54 29.85 -23.91
C ILE A 156 6.03 29.05 -25.12
N THR A 157 6.02 29.68 -26.30
CA THR A 157 5.63 28.99 -27.54
C THR A 157 6.76 28.05 -27.99
N PHE A 158 6.47 26.75 -27.96
CA PHE A 158 7.40 25.72 -28.41
C PHE A 158 7.33 25.50 -29.93
N PRO A 159 8.45 25.21 -30.60
CA PRO A 159 8.43 24.74 -31.99
C PRO A 159 7.58 23.47 -32.12
N PRO A 160 6.95 23.23 -33.30
CA PRO A 160 6.18 22.02 -33.52
C PRO A 160 7.05 20.77 -33.31
N GLY A 161 6.59 19.87 -32.44
CA GLY A 161 7.30 18.65 -32.07
C GLY A 161 8.26 18.75 -30.88
N MET A 162 8.30 19.88 -30.17
CA MET A 162 9.05 20.02 -28.91
C MET A 162 8.09 20.08 -27.72
N GLU A 163 8.25 19.13 -26.79
CA GLU A 163 7.51 19.06 -25.53
C GLU A 163 8.49 19.20 -24.36
N ILE A 164 8.02 19.79 -23.25
CA ILE A 164 8.80 19.93 -22.02
C ILE A 164 8.08 19.21 -20.88
N TYR A 165 8.87 18.51 -20.07
CA TYR A 165 8.41 17.85 -18.86
C TYR A 165 9.35 18.26 -17.74
N ALA A 166 8.80 18.52 -16.55
CA ALA A 166 9.56 18.95 -15.40
C ALA A 166 9.07 18.25 -14.14
N ILE A 167 9.99 18.01 -13.21
CA ILE A 167 9.70 17.46 -11.91
C ILE A 167 10.60 18.13 -10.86
N ALA A 168 10.08 18.24 -9.64
CA ALA A 168 10.81 18.70 -8.47
C ALA A 168 10.58 17.73 -7.31
N SER A 169 11.41 17.78 -6.27
CA SER A 169 11.31 16.85 -5.13
C SER A 169 9.93 16.89 -4.47
N ARG A 170 9.38 18.09 -4.25
CA ARG A 170 8.04 18.29 -3.68
C ARG A 170 6.87 17.78 -4.53
N SER A 171 7.08 17.58 -5.83
CA SER A 171 6.00 17.29 -6.80
C SER A 171 5.21 16.03 -6.47
N TYR A 172 5.88 15.02 -5.91
CA TYR A 172 5.25 13.77 -5.48
C TYR A 172 4.28 13.99 -4.30
N ILE A 173 4.68 14.78 -3.31
CA ILE A 173 3.90 15.06 -2.10
C ILE A 173 2.67 15.90 -2.45
N ASP A 174 2.86 16.95 -3.25
CA ASP A 174 1.76 17.82 -3.68
C ASP A 174 0.70 17.02 -4.48
N SER A 175 1.14 16.15 -5.39
CA SER A 175 0.25 15.29 -6.18
C SER A 175 -0.53 14.28 -5.31
N LEU A 176 0.11 13.69 -4.30
CA LEU A 176 -0.56 12.79 -3.35
C LEU A 176 -1.64 13.51 -2.54
N HIS A 177 -1.36 14.71 -2.04
CA HIS A 177 -2.35 15.51 -1.31
C HIS A 177 -3.55 15.90 -2.18
N GLN A 178 -3.33 16.22 -3.45
CA GLN A 178 -4.41 16.52 -4.40
C GLN A 178 -5.34 15.31 -4.61
N ILE A 179 -4.79 14.10 -4.69
CA ILE A 179 -5.58 12.86 -4.84
C ILE A 179 -6.41 12.59 -3.59
N LEU A 180 -5.83 12.75 -2.40
CA LEU A 180 -6.55 12.55 -1.15
C LEU A 180 -7.72 13.54 -1.01
N ASN A 181 -7.49 14.82 -1.32
CA ASN A 181 -8.51 15.85 -1.21
C ASN A 181 -9.64 15.69 -2.23
N SER A 182 -9.32 15.36 -3.49
CA SER A 182 -10.32 15.17 -4.54
C SER A 182 -11.25 13.98 -4.27
N ASN A 183 -10.74 12.91 -3.65
CA ASN A 183 -11.54 11.72 -3.35
C ASN A 183 -12.30 11.79 -2.03
N LEU A 184 -12.04 12.78 -1.18
CA LEU A 184 -12.78 12.98 0.08
C LEU A 184 -14.30 13.15 -0.15
N THR A 185 -14.70 13.80 -1.24
CA THR A 185 -16.12 13.93 -1.60
C THR A 185 -16.77 12.58 -1.90
N VAL A 186 -16.09 11.73 -2.69
CA VAL A 186 -16.55 10.37 -3.01
C VAL A 186 -16.69 9.54 -1.73
N LEU A 187 -15.75 9.71 -0.80
CA LEU A 187 -15.75 9.11 0.53
C LEU A 187 -17.05 9.44 1.29
N CYS A 188 -17.38 10.72 1.40
CA CYS A 188 -18.58 11.19 2.09
C CYS A 188 -19.88 10.70 1.42
N CYS A 189 -19.90 10.62 0.09
CA CYS A 189 -21.00 10.03 -0.66
C CYS A 189 -21.19 8.54 -0.35
N GLY A 190 -20.10 7.78 -0.21
CA GLY A 190 -20.15 6.35 0.12
C GLY A 190 -20.74 6.09 1.51
N ILE A 191 -20.30 6.85 2.52
CA ILE A 191 -20.86 6.78 3.89
C ILE A 191 -22.34 7.14 3.88
N SER A 192 -22.73 8.17 3.12
CA SER A 192 -24.14 8.57 2.99
C SER A 192 -25.00 7.49 2.33
N LEU A 193 -24.48 6.82 1.31
CA LEU A 193 -25.15 5.72 0.63
C LEU A 193 -25.42 4.54 1.58
N ILE A 194 -24.42 4.16 2.38
CA ILE A 194 -24.60 3.10 3.38
C ILE A 194 -25.59 3.53 4.45
N ALA A 195 -25.51 4.77 4.95
CA ALA A 195 -26.47 5.26 5.95
C ALA A 195 -27.91 5.18 5.42
N ILE A 196 -28.14 5.55 4.16
CA ILE A 196 -29.45 5.42 3.51
C ILE A 196 -29.87 3.95 3.40
N TYR A 197 -28.96 3.07 2.97
CA TYR A 197 -29.23 1.63 2.89
C TYR A 197 -29.63 1.04 4.24
N VAL A 198 -28.89 1.35 5.31
CA VAL A 198 -29.18 0.91 6.67
C VAL A 198 -30.54 1.42 7.15
N MET A 199 -30.86 2.69 6.90
CA MET A 199 -32.17 3.29 7.23
C MET A 199 -33.35 2.60 6.54
N VAL A 200 -33.14 2.09 5.33
CA VAL A 200 -34.16 1.39 4.55
C VAL A 200 -34.29 -0.07 4.99
N MET A 201 -33.19 -0.75 5.27
CA MET A 201 -33.16 -2.21 5.47
C MET A 201 -33.36 -2.66 6.92
N ILE A 202 -33.01 -1.86 7.93
CA ILE A 202 -33.19 -2.23 9.36
C ILE A 202 -34.66 -2.19 9.79
N GLY A 203 -35.48 -1.36 9.14
CA GLY A 203 -36.90 -1.24 9.43
C GLY A 203 -37.76 -1.90 8.35
N LYS A 204 -38.99 -2.22 8.70
CA LYS A 204 -40.02 -2.55 7.69
C LYS A 204 -40.47 -1.27 6.99
N CYS A 205 -40.91 -1.36 5.73
CA CYS A 205 -41.44 -0.24 4.95
C CYS A 205 -42.82 0.22 5.47
N ASN A 206 -42.85 0.73 6.70
CA ASN A 206 -44.02 1.12 7.47
C ASN A 206 -43.70 2.33 8.35
N ALA A 207 -44.63 3.29 8.46
CA ALA A 207 -44.39 4.52 9.21
C ALA A 207 -44.13 4.30 10.72
N LEU A 208 -44.58 3.18 11.29
CA LEU A 208 -44.37 2.82 12.70
C LEU A 208 -43.08 2.00 12.91
N GLU A 209 -42.85 0.99 12.07
CA GLU A 209 -41.74 0.04 12.20
C GLU A 209 -40.45 0.50 11.49
N GLN A 210 -40.47 1.68 10.84
CA GLN A 210 -39.26 2.32 10.36
C GLN A 210 -38.37 2.70 11.56
N ARG A 211 -37.08 2.36 11.52
CA ARG A 211 -36.12 2.56 12.62
C ARG A 211 -35.03 3.59 12.27
N ILE A 212 -35.44 4.80 11.88
CA ILE A 212 -34.51 5.85 11.41
C ILE A 212 -33.52 6.25 12.50
N TYR A 213 -34.01 6.55 13.71
CA TYR A 213 -33.13 6.96 14.82
C TYR A 213 -32.14 5.87 15.22
N LEU A 214 -32.59 4.61 15.28
CA LEU A 214 -31.71 3.48 15.57
C LEU A 214 -30.61 3.34 14.52
N SER A 215 -30.96 3.50 13.24
CA SER A 215 -30.01 3.44 12.12
C SER A 215 -28.95 4.55 12.21
N ILE A 216 -29.37 5.78 12.52
CA ILE A 216 -28.45 6.92 12.72
C ILE A 216 -27.54 6.65 13.91
N MET A 217 -28.08 6.15 15.03
CA MET A 217 -27.29 5.84 16.23
C MET A 217 -26.29 4.70 15.96
N GLY A 218 -26.64 3.72 15.13
CA GLY A 218 -25.70 2.67 14.72
C GLY A 218 -24.54 3.18 13.86
N VAL A 219 -24.82 4.04 12.88
CA VAL A 219 -23.74 4.72 12.11
C VAL A 219 -22.90 5.62 13.04
N PHE A 220 -23.53 6.27 14.01
CA PHE A 220 -22.84 7.09 15.01
C PHE A 220 -21.90 6.26 15.91
N VAL A 221 -22.28 5.03 16.27
CA VAL A 221 -21.41 4.09 17.00
C VAL A 221 -20.10 3.83 16.25
N VAL A 222 -20.17 3.63 14.93
CA VAL A 222 -18.98 3.49 14.08
C VAL A 222 -18.13 4.76 14.12
N GLY A 223 -18.75 5.94 14.03
CA GLY A 223 -18.07 7.22 14.15
C GLY A 223 -17.34 7.40 15.49
N GLN A 224 -17.97 7.00 16.60
CA GLN A 224 -17.34 7.01 17.92
C GLN A 224 -16.15 6.05 18.00
N ALA A 225 -16.27 4.85 17.43
CA ALA A 225 -15.17 3.87 17.40
C ALA A 225 -13.94 4.41 16.64
N ILE A 226 -14.17 5.07 15.50
CA ILE A 226 -13.11 5.73 14.71
C ILE A 226 -12.43 6.83 15.53
N LEU A 227 -13.19 7.73 16.13
CA LEU A 227 -12.65 8.84 16.93
C LEU A 227 -11.83 8.35 18.12
N SER A 228 -12.35 7.36 18.86
CA SER A 228 -11.65 6.76 20.01
C SER A 228 -10.37 6.04 19.57
N SER A 229 -10.42 5.25 18.50
CA SER A 229 -9.24 4.58 17.94
C SER A 229 -8.17 5.60 17.52
N TYR A 230 -8.57 6.63 16.76
CA TYR A 230 -7.65 7.61 16.24
C TYR A 230 -6.99 8.39 17.38
N GLY A 231 -7.77 8.82 18.37
CA GLY A 231 -7.27 9.53 19.55
C GLY A 231 -6.23 8.71 20.32
N VAL A 232 -6.49 7.43 20.57
CA VAL A 232 -5.55 6.55 21.27
C VAL A 232 -4.31 6.29 20.42
N CYS A 233 -4.45 6.00 19.12
CA CYS A 233 -3.31 5.77 18.25
C CYS A 233 -2.38 6.98 18.13
N TYR A 234 -2.95 8.18 18.00
CA TYR A 234 -2.15 9.41 18.01
C TYR A 234 -1.45 9.64 19.34
N TYR A 235 -2.12 9.36 20.46
CA TYR A 235 -1.49 9.43 21.80
C TYR A 235 -0.31 8.46 21.95
N LEU A 236 -0.41 7.27 21.34
CA LEU A 236 0.66 6.26 21.31
C LEU A 236 1.77 6.55 20.27
N GLY A 237 1.68 7.65 19.52
CA GLY A 237 2.70 8.07 18.56
C GLY A 237 2.62 7.38 17.19
N TYR A 238 1.51 6.72 16.84
CA TYR A 238 1.32 6.15 15.51
C TYR A 238 1.01 7.23 14.47
N SER A 239 1.68 7.16 13.31
CA SER A 239 1.52 8.14 12.22
C SER A 239 0.37 7.77 11.28
N TYR A 240 -0.41 8.77 10.86
CA TYR A 240 -1.45 8.60 9.86
C TYR A 240 -0.84 8.60 8.45
N GLY A 241 -1.20 7.60 7.64
CA GLY A 241 -0.75 7.47 6.26
C GLY A 241 -1.93 7.34 5.28
N PRO A 242 -1.71 7.47 3.95
CA PRO A 242 -2.78 7.49 2.94
C PRO A 242 -3.75 6.30 3.00
N ILE A 243 -3.24 5.12 3.38
CA ILE A 243 -4.01 3.87 3.50
C ILE A 243 -5.07 3.95 4.62
N HIS A 244 -4.86 4.78 5.65
CA HIS A 244 -5.81 4.91 6.76
C HIS A 244 -7.15 5.53 6.33
N SER A 245 -7.20 6.16 5.15
CA SER A 245 -8.43 6.72 4.56
C SER A 245 -9.54 5.69 4.33
N ILE A 246 -9.19 4.40 4.26
CA ILE A 246 -10.12 3.28 4.05
C ILE A 246 -10.76 2.82 5.35
N LEU A 247 -10.07 3.02 6.47
CA LEU A 247 -10.47 2.44 7.76
C LEU A 247 -11.91 2.80 8.18
N PRO A 248 -12.43 4.02 7.93
CA PRO A 248 -13.83 4.32 8.17
C PRO A 248 -14.82 3.40 7.43
N PHE A 249 -14.51 3.00 6.19
CA PHE A 249 -15.36 2.09 5.39
C PHE A 249 -15.33 0.68 5.94
N LEU A 250 -14.13 0.23 6.33
CA LEU A 250 -13.96 -1.07 6.95
C LEU A 250 -14.82 -1.17 8.22
N LEU A 251 -14.66 -0.21 9.14
CA LEU A 251 -15.38 -0.21 10.42
C LEU A 251 -16.88 -0.02 10.22
N LEU A 252 -17.29 0.73 9.21
CA LEU A 252 -18.69 0.91 8.86
C LEU A 252 -19.30 -0.39 8.30
N GLY A 253 -18.59 -1.11 7.43
CA GLY A 253 -19.02 -2.42 6.93
C GLY A 253 -19.21 -3.43 8.06
N ILE A 254 -18.18 -3.60 8.90
CA ILE A 254 -18.22 -4.54 10.05
C ILE A 254 -19.32 -4.16 11.05
N GLY A 255 -19.44 -2.86 11.39
CA GLY A 255 -20.44 -2.41 12.36
C GLY A 255 -21.86 -2.59 11.84
N VAL A 256 -22.10 -2.28 10.57
CA VAL A 256 -23.43 -2.46 9.96
C VAL A 256 -23.80 -3.95 9.84
N ASP A 257 -22.84 -4.83 9.54
CA ASP A 257 -23.07 -6.28 9.51
C ASP A 257 -23.56 -6.80 10.87
N ASN A 258 -22.84 -6.46 11.94
CA ASN A 258 -23.23 -6.83 13.30
C ASN A 258 -24.62 -6.28 13.69
N MET A 259 -24.95 -5.04 13.29
CA MET A 259 -26.30 -4.47 13.49
C MET A 259 -27.38 -5.33 12.81
N PHE A 260 -27.15 -5.77 11.57
CA PHE A 260 -28.10 -6.65 10.86
C PHE A 260 -28.24 -8.00 11.54
N VAL A 261 -27.15 -8.57 12.06
CA VAL A 261 -27.18 -9.84 12.80
C VAL A 261 -28.01 -9.72 14.08
N ILE A 262 -27.86 -8.63 14.85
CA ILE A 262 -28.67 -8.37 16.06
C ILE A 262 -30.15 -8.23 15.69
N MET A 263 -30.45 -7.44 14.67
CA MET A 263 -31.82 -7.17 14.22
C MET A 263 -32.51 -8.44 13.71
N GLN A 264 -31.82 -9.23 12.89
CA GLN A 264 -32.34 -10.50 12.38
C GLN A 264 -32.61 -11.49 13.52
N SER A 265 -31.72 -11.56 14.52
CA SER A 265 -31.92 -12.39 15.71
C SER A 265 -33.19 -11.98 16.47
N LEU A 266 -33.42 -10.68 16.64
CA LEU A 266 -34.63 -10.13 17.27
C LEU A 266 -35.92 -10.47 16.50
N GLU A 267 -35.89 -10.40 15.17
CA GLU A 267 -37.03 -10.76 14.31
C GLU A 267 -37.29 -12.26 14.25
N SER A 268 -36.27 -13.08 14.48
CA SER A 268 -36.36 -14.55 14.46
C SER A 268 -36.81 -15.19 15.80
N LEU A 269 -37.10 -14.37 16.82
CA LEU A 269 -37.58 -14.86 18.11
C LEU A 269 -38.94 -15.57 17.98
N SER A 270 -39.19 -16.56 18.83
CA SER A 270 -40.46 -17.31 18.85
C SER A 270 -41.62 -16.44 19.35
N GLU A 271 -42.86 -16.77 18.98
CA GLU A 271 -44.07 -16.06 19.45
C GLU A 271 -44.17 -16.02 21.00
N THR A 272 -43.70 -17.09 21.67
CA THR A 272 -43.63 -17.15 23.13
C THR A 272 -42.58 -16.19 23.70
N ASP A 273 -41.45 -16.02 23.02
CA ASP A 273 -40.41 -15.08 23.42
C ASP A 273 -40.81 -13.63 23.11
N GLU A 274 -41.58 -13.40 22.04
CA GLU A 274 -42.10 -12.09 21.65
C GLU A 274 -43.08 -11.51 22.69
N SER A 275 -43.76 -12.38 23.45
CA SER A 275 -44.64 -11.99 24.55
C SER A 275 -43.92 -11.60 25.84
N ALA A 276 -42.60 -11.81 25.93
CA ALA A 276 -41.82 -11.48 27.11
C ALA A 276 -41.53 -9.97 27.24
N ASP A 277 -41.13 -9.54 28.44
CA ASP A 277 -40.79 -8.16 28.74
C ASP A 277 -39.65 -7.65 27.83
N ILE A 278 -39.66 -6.36 27.45
CA ILE A 278 -38.70 -5.80 26.46
C ILE A 278 -37.24 -6.14 26.81
N PRO A 279 -36.76 -5.96 28.07
CA PRO A 279 -35.39 -6.30 28.42
C PRO A 279 -35.08 -7.78 28.23
N THR A 280 -36.03 -8.68 28.50
CA THR A 280 -35.87 -10.13 28.35
C THR A 280 -35.81 -10.54 26.88
N ARG A 281 -36.65 -9.93 26.03
CA ARG A 281 -36.62 -10.14 24.57
C ARG A 281 -35.26 -9.77 23.98
N ILE A 282 -34.77 -8.58 24.30
CA ILE A 282 -33.49 -8.09 23.80
C ILE A 282 -32.33 -8.94 24.37
N ALA A 283 -32.39 -9.33 25.65
CA ALA A 283 -31.40 -10.22 26.22
C ALA A 283 -31.31 -11.57 25.49
N LYS A 284 -32.46 -12.17 25.11
CA LYS A 284 -32.48 -13.41 24.32
C LYS A 284 -31.93 -13.20 22.91
N ALA A 285 -32.31 -12.12 22.22
CA ALA A 285 -31.79 -11.79 20.90
C ALA A 285 -30.26 -11.58 20.91
N VAL A 286 -29.75 -10.84 21.91
CA VAL A 286 -28.32 -10.62 22.12
C VAL A 286 -27.60 -11.89 22.56
N GLN A 287 -28.23 -12.79 23.33
CA GLN A 287 -27.63 -14.08 23.67
C GLN A 287 -27.40 -14.94 22.41
N GLN A 288 -28.32 -14.89 21.45
CA GLN A 288 -28.22 -15.63 20.19
C GLN A 288 -27.21 -14.96 19.24
N ALA A 289 -27.37 -13.67 18.94
CA ALA A 289 -26.50 -12.92 18.01
C ALA A 289 -25.10 -12.64 18.58
N GLY A 290 -25.04 -12.25 19.85
CA GLY A 290 -23.83 -11.75 20.51
C GLY A 290 -22.69 -12.78 20.52
N MET A 291 -23.01 -14.07 20.69
CA MET A 291 -21.99 -15.12 20.57
C MET A 291 -21.32 -15.15 19.20
N SER A 292 -22.07 -14.89 18.13
CA SER A 292 -21.52 -14.84 16.79
C SER A 292 -20.70 -13.58 16.55
N ILE A 293 -21.21 -12.44 17.01
CA ILE A 293 -20.54 -11.12 16.92
C ILE A 293 -19.23 -11.11 17.72
N THR A 294 -19.19 -11.77 18.88
CA THR A 294 -17.95 -11.91 19.67
C THR A 294 -16.93 -12.76 18.91
N VAL A 295 -17.35 -13.83 18.23
CA VAL A 295 -16.44 -14.67 17.43
C VAL A 295 -15.79 -13.88 16.31
N THR A 296 -16.59 -13.16 15.53
CA THR A 296 -16.12 -12.36 14.39
C THR A 296 -15.22 -11.23 14.87
N SER A 297 -15.69 -10.44 15.84
CA SER A 297 -14.92 -9.32 16.41
C SER A 297 -13.61 -9.76 17.04
N PHE A 298 -13.59 -10.85 17.82
CA PHE A 298 -12.38 -11.35 18.47
C PHE A 298 -11.38 -11.91 17.45
N THR A 299 -11.86 -12.61 16.43
CA THR A 299 -11.01 -13.12 15.33
C THR A 299 -10.34 -11.95 14.61
N ASN A 300 -11.11 -10.93 14.25
CA ASN A 300 -10.61 -9.73 13.59
C ASN A 300 -9.59 -8.99 14.49
N ILE A 301 -9.90 -8.76 15.77
CA ILE A 301 -8.98 -8.09 16.71
C ILE A 301 -7.63 -8.81 16.78
N ILE A 302 -7.61 -10.14 16.94
CA ILE A 302 -6.35 -10.89 17.01
C ILE A 302 -5.61 -10.87 15.67
N ALA A 303 -6.32 -11.04 14.56
CA ALA A 303 -5.72 -11.03 13.22
C ALA A 303 -5.01 -9.70 12.94
N PHE A 304 -5.70 -8.56 13.16
CA PHE A 304 -5.09 -7.24 12.99
C PHE A 304 -4.01 -6.97 14.06
N ALA A 305 -4.14 -7.48 15.28
CA ALA A 305 -3.12 -7.31 16.32
C ALA A 305 -1.79 -7.99 15.95
N PHE A 306 -1.81 -9.17 15.34
CA PHE A 306 -0.59 -9.79 14.82
C PHE A 306 0.07 -8.95 13.72
N GLY A 307 -0.73 -8.26 12.91
CA GLY A 307 -0.22 -7.32 11.90
C GLY A 307 0.60 -6.16 12.48
N ILE A 308 0.41 -5.79 13.75
CA ILE A 308 1.22 -4.76 14.44
C ILE A 308 2.71 -5.17 14.54
N THR A 309 3.01 -6.47 14.48
CA THR A 309 4.40 -6.98 14.51
C THR A 309 5.13 -6.84 13.17
N THR A 310 4.50 -6.27 12.15
CA THR A 310 5.13 -6.07 10.84
C THR A 310 6.27 -5.06 10.90
N VAL A 311 7.30 -5.31 10.09
CA VAL A 311 8.49 -4.45 10.00
C VAL A 311 8.18 -3.12 9.29
N MET A 312 7.12 -3.07 8.48
CA MET A 312 6.75 -1.86 7.73
C MET A 312 5.98 -0.85 8.59
N PRO A 313 6.51 0.38 8.83
CA PRO A 313 5.90 1.33 9.76
C PRO A 313 4.46 1.74 9.41
N THR A 314 4.18 1.99 8.12
CA THR A 314 2.84 2.39 7.67
C THR A 314 1.83 1.25 7.82
N LEU A 315 2.24 0.00 7.57
CA LEU A 315 1.40 -1.18 7.81
C LEU A 315 1.12 -1.36 9.30
N ARG A 316 2.18 -1.31 10.12
CA ARG A 316 2.08 -1.41 11.57
C ARG A 316 1.10 -0.40 12.14
N SER A 317 1.19 0.85 11.67
CA SER A 317 0.26 1.91 12.06
C SER A 317 -1.17 1.54 11.67
N PHE A 318 -1.41 1.17 10.41
CA PHE A 318 -2.74 0.77 9.94
C PHE A 318 -3.34 -0.36 10.80
N TYR A 319 -2.56 -1.40 11.08
CA TYR A 319 -2.97 -2.52 11.92
C TYR A 319 -3.33 -2.09 13.35
N ALA A 320 -2.58 -1.16 13.94
CA ALA A 320 -2.89 -0.62 15.28
C ALA A 320 -4.21 0.15 15.29
N PHE A 321 -4.43 1.03 14.30
CA PHE A 321 -5.69 1.76 14.14
C PHE A 321 -6.88 0.81 13.91
N ALA A 322 -6.73 -0.19 13.04
CA ALA A 322 -7.77 -1.18 12.77
C ALA A 322 -8.11 -2.02 14.01
N THR A 323 -7.10 -2.53 14.73
CA THR A 323 -7.28 -3.34 15.94
C THR A 323 -8.06 -2.58 17.01
N LEU A 324 -7.64 -1.34 17.32
CA LEU A 324 -8.34 -0.50 18.30
C LEU A 324 -9.72 -0.05 17.80
N GLY A 325 -9.86 0.18 16.49
CA GLY A 325 -11.14 0.52 15.87
C GLY A 325 -12.17 -0.58 16.03
N ILE A 326 -11.81 -1.82 15.71
CA ILE A 326 -12.69 -2.99 15.86
C ILE A 326 -12.98 -3.28 17.33
N LEU A 327 -11.99 -3.10 18.23
CA LEU A 327 -12.19 -3.23 19.67
C LEU A 327 -13.24 -2.24 20.20
N PHE A 328 -13.09 -0.94 19.90
CA PHE A 328 -14.06 0.06 20.32
C PHE A 328 -15.42 -0.13 19.66
N LEU A 329 -15.44 -0.53 18.39
CA LEU A 329 -16.67 -0.86 17.67
C LEU A 329 -17.44 -1.96 18.40
N TYR A 330 -16.79 -3.07 18.74
CA TYR A 330 -17.40 -4.16 19.50
C TYR A 330 -17.95 -3.71 20.86
N ILE A 331 -17.17 -2.90 21.61
CA ILE A 331 -17.60 -2.37 22.92
C ILE A 331 -18.84 -1.49 22.77
N TYR A 332 -18.83 -0.54 21.84
CA TYR A 332 -19.94 0.39 21.65
C TYR A 332 -21.16 -0.28 21.05
N GLU A 333 -20.99 -1.32 20.25
CA GLU A 333 -22.10 -2.08 19.70
C GLU A 333 -22.85 -2.89 20.78
N ILE A 334 -22.12 -3.63 21.62
CA ILE A 334 -22.74 -4.42 22.69
C ILE A 334 -23.34 -3.54 23.79
N ILE A 335 -22.74 -2.38 24.09
CA ILE A 335 -23.20 -1.51 25.18
C ILE A 335 -24.17 -0.45 24.68
N PHE A 336 -23.74 0.42 23.75
CA PHE A 336 -24.48 1.60 23.35
C PHE A 336 -25.59 1.27 22.34
N PHE A 337 -25.28 0.52 21.28
CA PHE A 337 -26.28 0.18 20.26
C PHE A 337 -27.40 -0.68 20.84
N VAL A 338 -27.09 -1.71 21.64
CA VAL A 338 -28.11 -2.51 22.35
C VAL A 338 -28.96 -1.64 23.27
N SER A 339 -28.38 -0.65 23.95
CA SER A 339 -29.16 0.29 24.77
C SER A 339 -30.10 1.14 23.92
N CYS A 340 -29.66 1.65 22.77
CA CYS A 340 -30.51 2.35 21.82
C CYS A 340 -31.65 1.47 21.28
N LEU A 341 -31.37 0.18 21.04
CA LEU A 341 -32.37 -0.81 20.64
C LEU A 341 -33.48 -0.98 21.69
N VAL A 342 -33.14 -1.00 22.99
CA VAL A 342 -34.13 -1.03 24.09
C VAL A 342 -35.06 0.19 24.03
N TYR A 343 -34.52 1.38 23.78
CA TYR A 343 -35.33 2.59 23.65
C TYR A 343 -36.21 2.58 22.39
N ASP A 344 -35.72 2.01 21.29
CA ASP A 344 -36.50 1.89 20.05
C ASP A 344 -37.65 0.87 20.20
N GLU A 345 -37.44 -0.25 20.90
CA GLU A 345 -38.53 -1.19 21.22
C GLU A 345 -39.58 -0.55 22.13
N LYS A 346 -39.17 0.23 23.14
CA LYS A 346 -40.11 1.02 23.97
C LYS A 346 -40.92 2.03 23.14
N ARG A 347 -40.32 2.62 22.11
CA ARG A 347 -41.02 3.52 21.17
C ARG A 347 -42.08 2.75 20.37
N LEU A 348 -41.76 1.54 19.91
CA LEU A 348 -42.69 0.69 19.16
C LEU A 348 -43.89 0.26 20.01
N GLU A 349 -43.66 -0.16 21.26
CA GLU A 349 -44.73 -0.48 22.21
C GLU A 349 -45.65 0.72 22.47
N ALA A 350 -45.07 1.92 22.59
CA ALA A 350 -45.82 3.17 22.71
C ALA A 350 -46.53 3.63 21.41
N ARG A 351 -46.46 2.83 20.32
CA ARG A 351 -47.03 3.12 18.98
C ARG A 351 -46.67 4.50 18.44
N LYS A 352 -45.41 4.91 18.63
CA LYS A 352 -44.88 6.18 18.10
C LYS A 352 -44.20 5.97 16.76
N ASP A 353 -44.46 6.84 15.79
CA ASP A 353 -43.88 6.73 14.46
C ASP A 353 -42.34 6.87 14.44
N GLY A 354 -41.70 6.29 13.43
CA GLY A 354 -40.24 6.21 13.34
C GLY A 354 -39.54 7.50 12.93
N CYS A 355 -40.30 8.47 12.39
CA CYS A 355 -39.76 9.71 11.83
C CYS A 355 -39.89 10.91 12.78
N PHE A 356 -41.01 11.05 13.49
CA PHE A 356 -41.28 12.21 14.36
C PHE A 356 -41.62 11.81 15.80
N CYS A 357 -41.55 10.53 16.14
CA CYS A 357 -41.94 9.97 17.43
C CYS A 357 -43.37 10.36 17.86
N ARG A 358 -44.27 10.56 16.90
CA ARG A 358 -45.68 10.94 17.13
C ARG A 358 -46.55 9.69 17.32
N PRO A 359 -47.45 9.67 18.31
CA PRO A 359 -48.33 8.52 18.54
C PRO A 359 -49.30 8.31 17.37
N LYS A 360 -49.35 7.09 16.84
CA LYS A 360 -50.31 6.65 15.82
C LYS A 360 -51.19 5.54 16.38
N LEU A 361 -52.20 5.93 17.16
CA LEU A 361 -53.06 5.01 17.93
C LEU A 361 -53.96 4.11 17.05
N ASN A 362 -54.37 4.58 15.87
CA ASN A 362 -55.34 3.90 14.98
C ASN A 362 -54.72 3.28 13.71
N TRP A 363 -53.42 3.02 13.70
CA TRP A 363 -52.74 2.51 12.50
C TRP A 363 -52.78 0.97 12.45
N LYS A 364 -53.11 0.43 11.28
CA LYS A 364 -53.00 -1.00 10.97
C LYS A 364 -51.84 -1.21 9.99
N PRO A 365 -51.02 -2.25 10.17
CA PRO A 365 -49.94 -2.55 9.24
C PRO A 365 -50.49 -3.01 7.89
N ASN A 366 -49.80 -2.65 6.81
CA ASN A 366 -50.11 -3.15 5.47
C ASN A 366 -49.60 -4.60 5.33
N ASP A 367 -50.36 -5.45 4.64
CA ASP A 367 -49.99 -6.85 4.43
C ASP A 367 -48.66 -7.02 3.66
N CYS A 368 -48.36 -6.08 2.76
CA CYS A 368 -47.13 -6.09 1.96
C CYS A 368 -45.87 -5.87 2.81
N SER A 369 -45.95 -5.01 3.82
CA SER A 369 -44.80 -4.65 4.66
C SER A 369 -44.58 -5.58 5.85
N GLN A 370 -45.57 -6.41 6.18
CA GLN A 370 -45.41 -7.48 7.18
C GLN A 370 -44.77 -8.74 6.61
N ARG A 371 -44.72 -8.90 5.29
CA ARG A 371 -44.00 -10.01 4.66
C ARG A 371 -42.50 -9.73 4.65
N ASN A 372 -41.73 -10.52 5.40
CA ASN A 372 -40.28 -10.54 5.27
C ASN A 372 -39.89 -11.27 3.97
N THR A 373 -39.89 -10.52 2.86
CA THR A 373 -39.64 -11.07 1.52
C THR A 373 -38.28 -11.75 1.40
N GLN A 374 -37.23 -11.22 2.05
CA GLN A 374 -35.90 -11.83 2.04
C GLN A 374 -35.90 -13.19 2.75
N GLN A 375 -36.42 -13.27 3.97
CA GLN A 375 -36.52 -14.53 4.70
C GLN A 375 -37.32 -15.58 3.92
N ILE A 376 -38.45 -15.20 3.32
CA ILE A 376 -39.27 -16.09 2.49
C ILE A 376 -38.50 -16.60 1.26
N ILE A 377 -37.68 -15.74 0.62
CA ILE A 377 -36.83 -16.15 -0.51
C ILE A 377 -35.78 -17.16 -0.07
N PHE A 378 -35.09 -16.88 1.05
CA PHE A 378 -34.07 -17.78 1.60
C PHE A 378 -34.65 -19.12 2.05
N GLU A 379 -35.87 -19.15 2.60
CA GLU A 379 -36.52 -20.38 3.03
C GLU A 379 -37.05 -21.20 1.84
N ASN A 380 -37.93 -20.60 1.03
CA ASN A 380 -38.73 -21.33 0.05
C ASN A 380 -38.02 -21.56 -1.29
N TYR A 381 -37.13 -20.66 -1.69
CA TYR A 381 -36.43 -20.78 -2.98
C TYR A 381 -35.02 -21.30 -2.79
N ILE A 382 -34.21 -20.60 -2.00
CA ILE A 382 -32.78 -20.95 -1.85
C ILE A 382 -32.63 -22.19 -0.96
N GLY A 383 -33.33 -22.24 0.18
CA GLY A 383 -33.27 -23.35 1.14
C GLY A 383 -33.74 -24.67 0.54
N LEU A 384 -34.96 -24.70 -0.02
CA LEU A 384 -35.46 -25.87 -0.74
C LEU A 384 -34.59 -26.21 -1.97
N GLY A 385 -34.06 -25.20 -2.67
CA GLY A 385 -33.14 -25.38 -3.79
C GLY A 385 -31.87 -26.14 -3.40
N ILE A 386 -31.24 -25.80 -2.28
CA ILE A 386 -30.01 -26.42 -1.76
C ILE A 386 -30.21 -27.89 -1.38
N THR A 387 -31.43 -28.30 -1.02
CA THR A 387 -31.69 -29.72 -0.71
C THR A 387 -31.69 -30.63 -1.93
N LYS A 388 -31.97 -30.10 -3.13
CA LYS A 388 -32.02 -30.89 -4.37
C LYS A 388 -30.63 -31.36 -4.80
N ILE A 389 -30.52 -32.65 -5.13
CA ILE A 389 -29.24 -33.27 -5.54
C ILE A 389 -28.60 -32.56 -6.74
N THR A 390 -29.40 -32.10 -7.70
CA THR A 390 -28.93 -31.38 -8.90
C THR A 390 -28.23 -30.09 -8.53
N THR A 391 -28.84 -29.29 -7.63
CA THR A 391 -28.27 -28.03 -7.15
C THR A 391 -26.98 -28.28 -6.38
N LYS A 392 -26.93 -29.31 -5.53
CA LYS A 392 -25.72 -29.68 -4.79
C LYS A 392 -24.56 -30.01 -5.73
N VAL A 393 -24.81 -30.82 -6.76
CA VAL A 393 -23.79 -31.18 -7.75
C VAL A 393 -23.33 -29.95 -8.54
N ILE A 394 -24.24 -29.07 -8.97
CA ILE A 394 -23.88 -27.84 -9.69
C ILE A 394 -22.99 -26.94 -8.82
N ILE A 395 -23.38 -26.68 -7.57
CA ILE A 395 -22.59 -25.82 -6.66
C ILE A 395 -21.20 -26.42 -6.43
N LEU A 396 -21.10 -27.73 -6.17
CA LEU A 396 -19.80 -28.39 -5.98
C LEU A 396 -18.93 -28.36 -7.24
N LEU A 397 -19.52 -28.50 -8.43
CA LEU A 397 -18.79 -28.38 -9.70
C LEU A 397 -18.31 -26.95 -9.95
N ILE A 398 -19.14 -25.94 -9.65
CA ILE A 398 -18.74 -24.53 -9.75
C ILE A 398 -17.60 -24.24 -8.78
N THR A 399 -17.72 -24.65 -7.51
CA THR A 399 -16.66 -24.50 -6.51
C THR A 399 -15.36 -25.18 -6.96
N ALA A 400 -15.42 -26.41 -7.46
CA ALA A 400 -14.23 -27.11 -7.97
C ALA A 400 -13.60 -26.40 -9.18
N GLY A 401 -14.43 -25.92 -10.12
CA GLY A 401 -13.97 -25.17 -11.28
C GLY A 401 -13.29 -23.85 -10.91
N LEU A 402 -13.90 -23.08 -10.01
CA LEU A 402 -13.33 -21.84 -9.46
C LEU A 402 -11.97 -22.11 -8.81
N LEU A 403 -11.90 -23.10 -7.91
CA LEU A 403 -10.65 -23.45 -7.23
C LEU A 403 -9.55 -23.88 -8.21
N CYS A 404 -9.86 -24.69 -9.22
CA CYS A 404 -8.86 -25.11 -10.20
C CYS A 404 -8.30 -23.94 -11.00
N ILE A 405 -9.17 -23.07 -11.53
CA ILE A 405 -8.77 -21.90 -12.33
C ILE A 405 -7.98 -20.92 -11.47
N ASN A 406 -8.50 -20.59 -10.28
CA ASN A 406 -7.88 -19.60 -9.40
C ASN A 406 -6.58 -20.12 -8.79
N THR A 407 -6.47 -21.41 -8.45
CA THR A 407 -5.20 -21.98 -7.98
C THR A 407 -4.12 -21.87 -9.04
N TRP A 408 -4.43 -22.14 -10.31
CA TRP A 408 -3.47 -21.92 -11.41
C TRP A 408 -3.08 -20.45 -11.53
N ALA A 409 -4.04 -19.53 -11.42
CA ALA A 409 -3.81 -18.09 -11.51
C ALA A 409 -2.95 -17.54 -10.35
N VAL A 410 -3.07 -18.08 -9.13
CA VAL A 410 -2.23 -17.70 -7.97
C VAL A 410 -0.75 -17.88 -8.27
N PHE A 411 -0.36 -18.95 -9.00
CA PHE A 411 1.04 -19.17 -9.37
C PHE A 411 1.57 -18.18 -10.43
N GLN A 412 0.69 -17.44 -11.10
CA GLN A 412 1.05 -16.42 -12.09
C GLN A 412 1.02 -15.00 -11.49
N LEU A 413 0.65 -14.85 -10.22
CA LEU A 413 0.48 -13.55 -9.58
C LEU A 413 1.83 -12.88 -9.35
N GLU A 414 2.03 -11.72 -9.96
CA GLU A 414 3.29 -10.97 -9.84
C GLU A 414 3.32 -10.12 -8.57
N GLN A 415 4.49 -10.07 -7.92
CA GLN A 415 4.78 -9.18 -6.82
C GLN A 415 5.57 -7.98 -7.32
N ASN A 416 4.93 -6.82 -7.28
CA ASN A 416 5.52 -5.58 -7.76
C ASN A 416 4.83 -4.37 -7.13
N PHE A 417 5.62 -3.57 -6.44
CA PHE A 417 5.27 -2.28 -5.86
C PHE A 417 6.05 -1.19 -6.59
N ASP A 418 5.33 -0.31 -7.29
CA ASP A 418 5.84 0.95 -7.81
C ASP A 418 5.11 2.12 -7.11
N PRO A 419 5.83 2.94 -6.32
CA PRO A 419 5.24 4.12 -5.66
C PRO A 419 4.52 5.07 -6.62
N LEU A 420 4.92 5.08 -7.90
CA LEU A 420 4.33 5.94 -8.93
C LEU A 420 2.88 5.59 -9.24
N TRP A 421 2.42 4.36 -9.00
CA TRP A 421 1.04 3.99 -9.26
C TRP A 421 0.03 4.70 -8.34
N TYR A 422 0.48 5.17 -7.17
CA TYR A 422 -0.37 5.93 -6.25
C TYR A 422 -0.67 7.35 -6.72
N LEU A 423 0.00 7.80 -7.78
CA LEU A 423 -0.26 9.09 -8.42
C LEU A 423 -1.27 8.92 -9.56
N ASN A 424 -1.92 10.02 -9.95
CA ASN A 424 -2.77 10.00 -11.15
C ASN A 424 -1.88 9.79 -12.38
N GLN A 425 -2.29 8.90 -13.30
CA GLN A 425 -1.53 8.58 -14.51
C GLN A 425 -1.33 9.79 -15.42
N ASP A 426 -2.26 10.73 -15.39
CA ASP A 426 -2.18 11.98 -16.15
C ASP A 426 -1.35 13.08 -15.47
N SER A 427 -0.87 12.85 -14.24
CA SER A 427 -0.10 13.85 -13.50
C SER A 427 1.28 14.10 -14.13
N TYR A 428 1.75 15.35 -14.03
CA TYR A 428 3.03 15.75 -14.61
C TYR A 428 4.26 14.96 -14.10
N PRO A 429 4.33 14.47 -12.83
CA PRO A 429 5.44 13.62 -12.38
C PRO A 429 5.49 12.27 -13.11
N ILE A 430 4.31 11.69 -13.40
CA ILE A 430 4.20 10.43 -14.13
C ILE A 430 4.59 10.59 -15.59
N GLN A 431 4.10 11.65 -16.24
CA GLN A 431 4.48 11.96 -17.62
C GLN A 431 6.00 12.13 -17.75
N PHE A 432 6.63 12.86 -16.83
CA PHE A 432 8.09 13.02 -16.79
C PHE A 432 8.80 11.66 -16.65
N ASN A 433 8.42 10.84 -15.67
CA ASN A 433 9.06 9.54 -15.43
C ASN A 433 8.88 8.56 -16.59
N ASN A 434 7.70 8.56 -17.25
CA ASN A 434 7.46 7.72 -18.42
C ASN A 434 8.37 8.12 -19.60
N LYS A 435 8.53 9.42 -19.84
CA LYS A 435 9.45 9.94 -20.87
C LYS A 435 10.90 9.71 -20.51
N LEU A 436 11.27 9.80 -19.23
CA LEU A 436 12.60 9.46 -18.74
C LEU A 436 12.93 7.99 -19.01
N LYS A 437 12.01 7.06 -18.68
CA LYS A 437 12.16 5.62 -19.00
C LYS A 437 12.25 5.38 -20.51
N GLN A 438 11.45 6.07 -21.32
CA GLN A 438 11.42 5.92 -22.78
C GLN A 438 12.71 6.41 -23.46
N TYR A 439 13.19 7.60 -23.09
CA TYR A 439 14.31 8.24 -23.78
C TYR A 439 15.66 7.93 -23.12
N PHE A 440 15.75 7.74 -21.82
CA PHE A 440 17.02 7.46 -21.14
C PHE A 440 17.11 6.02 -20.57
N PRO A 441 16.82 4.95 -21.35
CA PRO A 441 16.89 3.57 -20.85
C PRO A 441 18.32 3.01 -20.78
N LYS A 442 19.29 3.71 -21.40
CA LYS A 442 20.64 3.19 -21.68
C LYS A 442 21.50 2.99 -20.43
N TYR A 443 21.14 3.66 -19.34
CA TYR A 443 21.77 3.52 -18.04
C TYR A 443 20.72 2.89 -17.11
N GLY A 444 21.05 1.79 -16.44
CA GLY A 444 20.14 1.19 -15.46
C GLY A 444 20.00 2.08 -14.22
N LYS A 445 19.80 1.48 -13.04
CA LYS A 445 19.66 2.25 -11.79
C LYS A 445 21.03 2.51 -11.13
N ARG A 446 21.22 3.73 -10.62
CA ARG A 446 22.45 4.10 -9.87
C ARG A 446 22.31 3.68 -8.41
N ALA A 447 23.38 3.13 -7.86
CA ALA A 447 23.54 2.85 -6.44
C ALA A 447 24.92 3.35 -6.01
N ALA A 448 25.11 3.55 -4.71
CA ALA A 448 26.40 3.88 -4.16
C ALA A 448 26.64 3.07 -2.89
N ILE A 449 27.88 2.59 -2.73
CA ILE A 449 28.34 2.00 -1.47
C ILE A 449 29.02 3.11 -0.69
N TYR A 450 28.37 3.58 0.37
CA TYR A 450 28.90 4.55 1.30
C TYR A 450 29.72 3.85 2.36
N MET A 451 30.97 4.27 2.51
CA MET A 451 31.94 3.70 3.44
C MET A 451 32.34 4.78 4.42
N THR A 452 32.21 4.50 5.72
CA THR A 452 32.56 5.44 6.79
C THR A 452 33.62 4.82 7.68
N GLY A 453 34.63 5.59 8.11
CA GLY A 453 35.70 5.09 8.99
C GLY A 453 36.61 3.98 8.42
N VAL A 454 36.65 3.82 7.09
CA VAL A 454 37.57 2.88 6.41
C VAL A 454 38.96 3.50 6.33
N ASP A 455 40.00 2.72 6.68
CA ASP A 455 41.38 3.16 6.49
C ASP A 455 41.85 2.80 5.08
N TYR A 456 41.85 3.77 4.16
CA TYR A 456 42.22 3.55 2.77
C TYR A 456 43.68 3.14 2.58
N TYR A 457 44.54 3.43 3.56
CA TYR A 457 45.93 2.95 3.55
C TYR A 457 46.03 1.49 4.01
N GLY A 458 45.41 1.14 5.15
CA GLY A 458 45.45 -0.20 5.73
C GLY A 458 44.58 -1.24 5.02
N ASP A 459 43.40 -0.86 4.55
CA ASP A 459 42.40 -1.74 3.92
C ASP A 459 42.50 -1.79 2.38
N ARG A 460 43.62 -1.34 1.83
CA ARG A 460 43.89 -1.22 0.38
C ARG A 460 43.56 -2.53 -0.36
N THR A 461 44.05 -3.66 0.12
CA THR A 461 43.79 -4.99 -0.47
C THR A 461 42.32 -5.38 -0.44
N SER A 462 41.63 -5.13 0.68
CA SER A 462 40.20 -5.39 0.83
C SER A 462 39.36 -4.53 -0.10
N LEU A 463 39.72 -3.26 -0.30
CA LEU A 463 39.06 -2.35 -1.25
C LEU A 463 39.20 -2.85 -2.70
N PHE A 464 40.40 -3.28 -3.10
CA PHE A 464 40.62 -3.87 -4.42
C PHE A 464 39.85 -5.18 -4.61
N GLN A 465 39.84 -6.05 -3.60
CA GLN A 465 39.08 -7.29 -3.64
C GLN A 465 37.58 -7.02 -3.79
N LEU A 466 37.02 -6.04 -3.07
CA LEU A 466 35.61 -5.65 -3.19
C LEU A 466 35.29 -5.24 -4.63
N VAL A 467 36.08 -4.34 -5.23
CA VAL A 467 35.83 -3.87 -6.59
C VAL A 467 35.96 -5.00 -7.61
N GLU A 468 36.88 -5.92 -7.42
CA GLU A 468 37.03 -7.06 -8.32
C GLU A 468 35.83 -8.01 -8.25
N VAL A 469 35.28 -8.25 -7.06
CA VAL A 469 34.01 -8.99 -6.89
C VAL A 469 32.86 -8.25 -7.57
N LEU A 470 32.79 -6.92 -7.42
CA LEU A 470 31.77 -6.10 -8.08
C LEU A 470 31.88 -6.12 -9.60
N ARG A 471 33.09 -6.17 -10.18
CA ARG A 471 33.32 -6.31 -11.63
C ARG A 471 32.82 -7.65 -12.19
N HIS A 472 32.85 -8.70 -11.39
CA HIS A 472 32.34 -10.02 -11.77
C HIS A 472 30.82 -10.15 -11.58
N ASN A 473 30.16 -9.14 -10.99
CA ASN A 473 28.71 -9.17 -10.77
C ASN A 473 27.95 -8.90 -12.08
N GLN A 474 27.14 -9.87 -12.49
CA GLN A 474 26.35 -9.82 -13.73
C GLN A 474 25.37 -8.63 -13.80
N PHE A 475 24.99 -8.04 -12.67
CA PHE A 475 24.03 -6.94 -12.61
C PHE A 475 24.68 -5.56 -12.59
N ILE A 476 26.01 -5.47 -12.61
CA ILE A 476 26.76 -4.21 -12.57
C ILE A 476 27.34 -3.91 -13.96
N ASN A 477 27.26 -2.65 -14.37
CA ASN A 477 27.92 -2.19 -15.59
C ASN A 477 29.38 -1.83 -15.30
N ASN A 478 30.29 -2.66 -15.80
CA ASN A 478 31.73 -2.50 -15.61
C ASN A 478 32.30 -1.22 -16.23
N SER A 479 31.69 -0.68 -17.29
CA SER A 479 32.18 0.55 -17.93
C SER A 479 31.98 1.82 -17.09
N THR A 480 31.21 1.72 -16.02
CA THR A 480 30.84 2.84 -15.13
C THR A 480 31.34 2.66 -13.70
N LEU A 481 31.96 1.52 -13.40
CA LEU A 481 32.55 1.24 -12.09
C LEU A 481 33.96 1.82 -12.06
N ASP A 482 34.05 3.07 -11.59
CA ASP A 482 35.28 3.87 -11.59
C ASP A 482 35.48 4.50 -10.19
N PRO A 483 35.97 3.72 -9.20
CA PRO A 483 36.18 4.21 -7.84
C PRO A 483 37.43 5.10 -7.75
N TRP A 484 37.35 6.18 -6.95
CA TRP A 484 38.42 7.18 -6.83
C TRP A 484 39.77 6.60 -6.41
N PHE A 485 39.79 5.59 -5.54
CA PHE A 485 41.02 4.99 -5.05
C PHE A 485 41.71 4.15 -6.13
N ILE A 486 40.99 3.57 -7.10
CA ILE A 486 41.63 2.87 -8.22
C ILE A 486 42.32 3.88 -9.14
N ALA A 487 41.63 4.98 -9.45
CA ALA A 487 42.21 6.04 -10.27
C ALA A 487 43.43 6.69 -9.58
N TYR A 488 43.38 6.87 -8.26
CA TYR A 488 44.51 7.35 -7.48
C TYR A 488 45.71 6.40 -7.56
N GLU A 489 45.48 5.09 -7.49
CA GLU A 489 46.51 4.06 -7.58
C GLU A 489 47.15 3.97 -8.97
N GLU A 490 46.34 4.10 -10.02
CA GLU A 490 46.83 4.22 -11.38
C GLU A 490 47.69 5.48 -11.55
N TRP A 491 47.27 6.61 -10.97
CA TRP A 491 48.03 7.86 -10.99
C TRP A 491 49.35 7.77 -10.21
N LEU A 492 49.38 7.11 -9.05
CA LEU A 492 50.61 6.86 -8.28
C LEU A 492 51.62 6.05 -9.09
N ASN A 493 51.15 5.03 -9.81
CA ASN A 493 51.99 4.20 -10.67
C ASN A 493 52.53 4.98 -11.88
N VAL A 494 51.71 5.83 -12.51
CA VAL A 494 52.13 6.66 -13.66
C VAL A 494 53.13 7.74 -13.25
N THR A 495 52.98 8.30 -12.04
CA THR A 495 53.85 9.37 -11.53
C THR A 495 55.08 8.86 -10.78
N ASN A 496 55.30 7.54 -10.69
CA ASN A 496 56.35 6.89 -9.89
C ASN A 496 56.35 7.30 -8.41
N LYS A 497 55.17 7.61 -7.84
CA LYS A 497 54.97 7.94 -6.42
C LYS A 497 54.42 6.74 -5.60
N GLY A 498 54.54 5.52 -6.13
CA GLY A 498 53.91 4.32 -5.56
C GLY A 498 54.55 3.78 -4.27
N ASP A 499 55.82 4.10 -4.00
CA ASP A 499 56.53 3.69 -2.78
C ASP A 499 56.17 4.61 -1.61
N ILE A 500 55.04 4.32 -0.97
CA ILE A 500 54.53 5.08 0.18
C ILE A 500 54.79 4.28 1.46
N GLU A 501 55.64 4.79 2.36
CA GLU A 501 56.04 4.08 3.57
C GLU A 501 55.16 4.43 4.79
N SER A 502 54.52 5.60 4.77
CA SER A 502 53.75 6.11 5.91
C SER A 502 52.31 6.49 5.55
N ARG A 503 51.42 6.37 6.56
CA ARG A 503 50.03 6.79 6.46
C ARG A 503 49.91 8.29 6.12
N GLU A 504 50.73 9.14 6.76
CA GLU A 504 50.69 10.58 6.54
C GLU A 504 51.12 10.96 5.11
N GLU A 505 52.14 10.29 4.58
CA GLU A 505 52.58 10.46 3.20
C GLU A 505 51.49 10.08 2.20
N TYR A 506 50.78 8.97 2.44
CA TYR A 506 49.66 8.55 1.60
C TYR A 506 48.59 9.65 1.46
N TYR A 507 48.16 10.23 2.59
CA TYR A 507 47.11 11.23 2.59
C TYR A 507 47.59 12.61 2.12
N ASN A 508 48.88 12.97 2.33
CA ASN A 508 49.47 14.17 1.73
C ASN A 508 49.46 14.12 0.20
N ILE A 509 49.89 12.99 -0.36
CA ILE A 509 49.88 12.78 -1.81
C ILE A 509 48.44 12.71 -2.34
N LEU A 510 47.50 12.17 -1.56
CA LEU A 510 46.08 12.18 -1.92
C LEU A 510 45.52 13.61 -1.99
N THR A 511 45.87 14.47 -1.03
CA THR A 511 45.52 15.90 -1.06
C THR A 511 46.08 16.58 -2.31
N GLU A 512 47.34 16.30 -2.66
CA GLU A 512 47.97 16.78 -3.89
C GLU A 512 47.18 16.34 -5.14
N TYR A 513 46.84 15.06 -5.22
CA TYR A 513 46.04 14.51 -6.33
C TYR A 513 44.67 15.18 -6.43
N LEU A 514 43.93 15.25 -5.34
CA LEU A 514 42.55 15.77 -5.33
C LEU A 514 42.48 17.26 -5.61
N LEU A 515 43.40 18.07 -5.07
CA LEU A 515 43.35 19.53 -5.20
C LEU A 515 44.08 20.05 -6.43
N LEU A 516 45.26 19.49 -6.76
CA LEU A 516 46.16 20.05 -7.77
C LEU A 516 46.03 19.38 -9.14
N THR A 517 45.38 18.22 -9.23
CA THR A 517 45.18 17.53 -10.52
C THR A 517 43.73 17.61 -10.99
N LYS A 518 43.54 17.79 -12.30
CA LYS A 518 42.19 17.82 -12.92
C LYS A 518 41.49 16.47 -12.85
N GLU A 519 42.24 15.38 -12.79
CA GLU A 519 41.73 14.01 -12.70
C GLU A 519 41.21 13.74 -11.28
N GLY A 520 41.99 14.09 -10.25
CA GLY A 520 41.59 13.94 -8.85
C GLY A 520 40.42 14.85 -8.45
N GLN A 521 40.37 16.07 -8.97
CA GLN A 521 39.25 17.00 -8.71
C GLN A 521 37.87 16.40 -9.05
N ALA A 522 37.82 15.46 -9.99
CA ALA A 522 36.57 14.83 -10.38
C ALA A 522 35.97 13.87 -9.34
N TYR A 523 36.82 13.37 -8.43
CA TYR A 523 36.46 12.46 -7.35
C TYR A 523 36.19 13.16 -6.02
N ILE A 524 36.37 14.49 -5.94
CA ILE A 524 36.03 15.26 -4.73
C ILE A 524 34.57 15.04 -4.33
N LYS A 525 33.67 14.90 -5.31
CA LYS A 525 32.25 14.58 -5.09
C LYS A 525 32.00 13.16 -4.52
N ASP A 526 33.02 12.33 -4.39
CA ASP A 526 32.89 10.97 -3.92
C ASP A 526 33.53 10.79 -2.54
N ILE A 527 34.13 11.85 -1.98
CA ILE A 527 34.87 11.83 -0.72
C ILE A 527 34.42 13.01 0.15
N ASN A 528 34.21 12.74 1.43
CA ASN A 528 33.98 13.76 2.44
C ASN A 528 35.11 13.74 3.47
N PHE A 529 35.51 14.93 3.89
CA PHE A 529 36.58 15.15 4.86
C PHE A 529 36.04 15.89 6.08
N ASP A 530 36.62 15.67 7.26
CA ASP A 530 36.25 16.39 8.49
C ASP A 530 36.53 17.89 8.38
N LYS A 531 37.67 18.23 7.76
CA LYS A 531 38.10 19.59 7.42
C LYS A 531 38.62 19.56 5.99
N LEU A 532 38.83 20.73 5.37
CA LEU A 532 39.56 20.77 4.10
C LEU A 532 40.89 20.01 4.26
N PRO A 533 41.35 19.30 3.22
CA PRO A 533 42.44 18.33 3.32
C PRO A 533 43.84 18.92 3.61
N ALA A 534 43.90 20.18 4.05
CA ALA A 534 45.09 20.87 4.54
C ALA A 534 45.30 20.57 6.04
N GLY A 535 46.00 19.47 6.34
CA GLY A 535 46.60 19.21 7.67
C GLY A 535 45.90 18.17 8.56
N GLU A 536 44.67 17.74 8.25
CA GLU A 536 44.02 16.59 8.90
C GLU A 536 43.59 15.54 7.87
N TYR A 537 44.10 14.32 8.02
CA TYR A 537 44.05 13.24 7.01
C TYR A 537 42.80 12.35 7.09
N ASN A 538 41.78 12.75 7.85
CA ASN A 538 40.63 11.90 8.10
C ASN A 538 39.55 12.04 7.02
N ILE A 539 39.43 10.99 6.21
CA ILE A 539 38.25 10.78 5.36
C ILE A 539 37.11 10.30 6.26
N THR A 540 36.05 11.09 6.38
CA THR A 540 34.88 10.73 7.19
C THR A 540 34.07 9.67 6.49
N THR A 541 33.75 9.93 5.23
CA THR A 541 32.89 9.11 4.39
C THR A 541 33.39 9.16 2.95
N SER A 542 33.33 8.04 2.23
CA SER A 542 33.49 8.04 0.78
C SER A 542 32.44 7.14 0.13
N GLN A 543 32.27 7.25 -1.18
CA GLN A 543 31.36 6.39 -1.93
C GLN A 543 32.05 5.66 -3.09
N ILE A 544 31.58 4.43 -3.33
CA ILE A 544 31.84 3.70 -4.57
C ILE A 544 30.58 3.81 -5.43
N PRO A 545 30.61 4.59 -6.53
CA PRO A 545 29.48 4.69 -7.44
C PRO A 545 29.31 3.39 -8.23
N ILE A 546 28.10 2.85 -8.23
CA ILE A 546 27.70 1.65 -8.95
C ILE A 546 26.53 1.99 -9.88
N GLN A 547 26.54 1.39 -11.05
CA GLN A 547 25.48 1.52 -12.02
C GLN A 547 25.03 0.12 -12.40
N HIS A 548 23.77 -0.20 -12.10
CA HIS A 548 23.18 -1.45 -12.56
C HIS A 548 22.96 -1.43 -14.07
N ILE A 549 22.94 -2.61 -14.67
CA ILE A 549 22.37 -2.83 -16.01
C ILE A 549 20.86 -2.57 -15.98
N MET A 550 20.21 -2.55 -17.13
CA MET A 550 18.74 -2.49 -17.18
C MET A 550 18.18 -3.80 -16.61
N ILE A 551 17.39 -3.71 -15.54
CA ILE A 551 16.75 -4.85 -14.88
C ILE A 551 15.24 -4.63 -14.90
N ASN A 552 14.52 -5.56 -15.54
CA ASN A 552 13.09 -5.40 -15.78
C ASN A 552 12.22 -6.13 -14.76
N THR A 553 12.70 -7.26 -14.21
CA THR A 553 11.90 -8.07 -13.28
C THR A 553 12.20 -7.72 -11.83
N THR A 554 11.17 -7.78 -10.96
CA THR A 554 11.33 -7.50 -9.53
C THR A 554 12.21 -8.52 -8.83
N SER A 555 12.17 -9.79 -9.26
CA SER A 555 13.04 -10.85 -8.74
C SER A 555 14.51 -10.58 -9.03
N GLU A 556 14.87 -10.20 -10.25
CA GLU A 556 16.25 -9.82 -10.60
C GLU A 556 16.69 -8.54 -9.86
N GLN A 557 15.80 -7.57 -9.67
CA GLN A 557 16.09 -6.36 -8.88
C GLN A 557 16.46 -6.69 -7.43
N ILE A 558 15.68 -7.57 -6.79
CA ILE A 558 15.97 -8.04 -5.43
C ILE A 558 17.30 -8.80 -5.41
N GLN A 559 17.55 -9.67 -6.38
CA GLN A 559 18.79 -10.42 -6.48
C GLN A 559 20.01 -9.51 -6.68
N ALA A 560 19.91 -8.50 -7.54
CA ALA A 560 20.98 -7.54 -7.79
C ALA A 560 21.37 -6.77 -6.52
N MET A 561 20.38 -6.29 -5.76
CA MET A 561 20.63 -5.64 -4.47
C MET A 561 21.23 -6.58 -3.43
N GLN A 562 20.76 -7.83 -3.35
CA GLN A 562 21.27 -8.82 -2.41
C GLN A 562 22.73 -9.18 -2.70
N LEU A 563 23.08 -9.42 -3.97
CA LEU A 563 24.45 -9.74 -4.34
C LEU A 563 25.43 -8.61 -4.00
N VAL A 564 25.03 -7.34 -4.14
CA VAL A 564 25.86 -6.21 -3.70
C VAL A 564 26.02 -6.20 -2.18
N ARG A 565 24.94 -6.44 -1.42
CA ARG A 565 24.99 -6.56 0.05
C ARG A 565 25.89 -7.71 0.51
N GLU A 566 25.76 -8.88 -0.12
CA GLU A 566 26.58 -10.06 0.17
C GLU A 566 28.05 -9.82 -0.18
N SER A 567 28.35 -9.12 -1.29
CA SER A 567 29.71 -8.78 -1.69
C SER A 567 30.40 -7.90 -0.63
N VAL A 568 29.69 -6.89 -0.11
CA VAL A 568 30.20 -6.01 0.96
C VAL A 568 30.36 -6.77 2.29
N GLN A 569 29.42 -7.66 2.61
CA GLN A 569 29.49 -8.47 3.84
C GLN A 569 30.60 -9.52 3.81
N ALA A 570 30.97 -10.01 2.62
CA ALA A 570 32.03 -10.99 2.44
C ALA A 570 33.45 -10.39 2.57
N THR A 571 33.60 -9.09 2.39
CA THR A 571 34.89 -8.39 2.49
C THR A 571 35.21 -8.00 3.93
N ASN A 572 36.36 -8.43 4.42
CA ASN A 572 36.84 -8.10 5.77
C ASN A 572 37.61 -6.78 5.75
N PHE A 573 37.03 -5.75 6.37
CA PHE A 573 37.70 -4.48 6.67
C PHE A 573 38.29 -4.50 8.09
N SER A 574 39.38 -3.78 8.32
CA SER A 574 40.11 -3.72 9.60
C SER A 574 39.23 -3.17 10.74
N HIS A 575 38.35 -2.22 10.41
CA HIS A 575 37.27 -1.76 11.28
C HIS A 575 35.93 -2.35 10.78
N ARG A 576 35.14 -2.91 11.70
CA ARG A 576 33.97 -3.77 11.41
C ARG A 576 32.94 -3.15 10.44
N PRO A 577 32.16 -3.99 9.73
CA PRO A 577 31.23 -3.59 8.66
C PRO A 577 30.00 -2.77 9.08
N ASP A 578 29.82 -2.40 10.35
CA ASP A 578 28.67 -1.61 10.83
C ASP A 578 28.60 -0.18 10.21
N TYR A 579 29.64 0.21 9.46
CA TYR A 579 29.85 1.54 8.90
C TYR A 579 29.75 1.62 7.37
N ILE A 580 29.44 0.49 6.69
CA ILE A 580 29.27 0.46 5.23
C ILE A 580 27.78 0.33 4.89
N ALA A 581 27.24 1.33 4.21
CA ALA A 581 25.84 1.39 3.83
C ALA A 581 25.71 1.42 2.30
N ILE A 582 24.86 0.56 1.74
CA ILE A 582 24.55 0.59 0.32
C ILE A 582 23.23 1.34 0.14
N PHE A 583 23.25 2.41 -0.63
CA PHE A 583 22.08 3.26 -0.81
C PHE A 583 21.82 3.57 -2.29
N SER A 584 20.55 3.50 -2.63
CA SER A 584 19.98 3.98 -3.88
C SER A 584 18.54 4.38 -3.58
N PRO A 585 18.01 5.47 -4.18
CA PRO A 585 16.58 5.76 -4.12
C PRO A 585 15.72 4.58 -4.60
N ASP A 586 16.19 3.82 -5.60
CA ASP A 586 15.46 2.66 -6.14
C ASP A 586 15.50 1.44 -5.18
N TYR A 587 16.56 1.31 -4.37
CA TYR A 587 16.69 0.22 -3.39
C TYR A 587 15.62 0.29 -2.29
N VAL A 588 15.03 1.47 -2.06
CA VAL A 588 13.87 1.62 -1.17
C VAL A 588 12.70 0.79 -1.70
N SER A 589 12.37 0.92 -2.98
CA SER A 589 11.31 0.14 -3.63
C SER A 589 11.67 -1.34 -3.71
N TRP A 590 12.91 -1.70 -4.02
CA TRP A 590 13.32 -3.11 -4.11
C TRP A 590 13.33 -3.81 -2.75
N THR A 591 13.76 -3.10 -1.69
CA THR A 591 13.68 -3.59 -0.31
C THR A 591 12.21 -3.73 0.12
N ALA A 592 11.37 -2.75 -0.21
CA ALA A 592 9.93 -2.84 0.07
C ALA A 592 9.31 -4.06 -0.62
N ASN A 593 9.60 -4.28 -1.91
CA ASN A 593 9.16 -5.46 -2.65
C ASN A 593 9.56 -6.73 -1.93
N LYS A 594 10.83 -6.93 -1.55
CA LYS A 594 11.24 -8.12 -0.79
C LYS A 594 10.41 -8.32 0.48
N VAL A 595 10.28 -7.27 1.30
CA VAL A 595 9.63 -7.34 2.61
C VAL A 595 8.12 -7.59 2.51
N ILE A 596 7.42 -7.02 1.51
CA ILE A 596 5.97 -7.17 1.36
C ILE A 596 5.56 -8.65 1.27
N GLY A 597 6.24 -9.45 0.44
CA GLY A 597 5.89 -10.86 0.24
C GLY A 597 6.13 -11.72 1.49
N GLU A 598 7.27 -11.52 2.16
CA GLU A 598 7.60 -12.20 3.42
C GLU A 598 6.58 -11.85 4.52
N GLU A 599 6.21 -10.58 4.63
CA GLU A 599 5.23 -10.10 5.61
C GLU A 599 3.81 -10.57 5.30
N LEU A 600 3.39 -10.55 4.03
CA LEU A 600 2.06 -11.02 3.61
C LEU A 600 1.89 -12.51 3.93
N THR A 601 2.84 -13.34 3.53
CA THR A 601 2.78 -14.79 3.78
C THR A 601 2.79 -15.12 5.27
N ARG A 602 3.63 -14.43 6.05
CA ARG A 602 3.67 -14.58 7.52
C ARG A 602 2.33 -14.19 8.15
N ASN A 603 1.83 -13.00 7.86
CA ASN A 603 0.65 -12.46 8.53
C ASN A 603 -0.63 -13.22 8.10
N LEU A 604 -0.77 -13.58 6.81
CA LEU A 604 -1.88 -14.40 6.32
C LEU A 604 -1.85 -15.81 6.94
N GLY A 605 -0.67 -16.41 7.09
CA GLY A 605 -0.52 -17.71 7.77
C GLY A 605 -0.95 -17.66 9.23
N LEU A 606 -0.50 -16.63 9.97
CA LEU A 606 -0.90 -16.41 11.37
C LEU A 606 -2.40 -16.17 11.51
N GLU A 607 -2.99 -15.41 10.59
CA GLU A 607 -4.43 -15.13 10.53
C GLU A 607 -5.25 -16.41 10.34
N ILE A 608 -4.92 -17.24 9.34
CA ILE A 608 -5.61 -18.53 9.10
C ILE A 608 -5.53 -19.46 10.32
N VAL A 609 -4.35 -19.54 10.97
CA VAL A 609 -4.18 -20.35 12.19
C VAL A 609 -5.06 -19.81 13.33
N THR A 610 -5.07 -18.49 13.52
CA THR A 610 -5.87 -17.83 14.55
C THR A 610 -7.36 -18.07 14.33
N ILE A 611 -7.84 -17.82 13.11
CA ILE A 611 -9.21 -18.11 12.68
C ILE A 611 -9.57 -19.57 13.00
N GLY A 612 -8.69 -20.51 12.65
CA GLY A 612 -8.90 -21.93 12.92
C GLY A 612 -9.05 -22.25 14.41
N ILE A 613 -8.21 -21.65 15.26
CA ILE A 613 -8.27 -21.82 16.72
C ILE A 613 -9.56 -21.22 17.29
N VAL A 614 -9.90 -19.98 16.91
CA VAL A 614 -11.10 -19.29 17.43
C VAL A 614 -12.37 -20.04 17.01
N ILE A 615 -12.51 -20.39 15.73
CA ILE A 615 -13.66 -21.16 15.23
C ILE A 615 -13.76 -22.52 15.93
N LEU A 616 -12.64 -23.20 16.19
CA LEU A 616 -12.65 -24.47 16.90
C LEU A 616 -13.16 -24.35 18.35
N ILE A 617 -12.71 -23.31 19.07
CA ILE A 617 -13.11 -23.04 20.45
C ILE A 617 -14.61 -22.72 20.52
N PHE A 618 -15.10 -21.84 19.65
CA PHE A 618 -16.47 -21.33 19.74
C PHE A 618 -17.54 -22.27 19.15
N LEU A 619 -17.27 -22.95 18.03
CA LEU A 619 -18.22 -23.92 17.46
C LEU A 619 -18.25 -25.24 18.24
N ARG A 620 -17.18 -25.56 18.99
CA ARG A 620 -17.01 -26.79 19.79
C ARG A 620 -17.37 -28.07 19.00
N ASN A 621 -17.11 -28.07 17.70
CA ASN A 621 -17.40 -29.19 16.82
C ASN A 621 -16.38 -29.28 15.68
N LEU A 622 -15.47 -30.26 15.78
CA LEU A 622 -14.37 -30.44 14.83
C LEU A 622 -14.83 -30.53 13.36
N ARG A 623 -15.99 -31.15 13.09
CA ARG A 623 -16.49 -31.31 11.71
C ARG A 623 -17.04 -30.01 11.14
N ALA A 624 -17.81 -29.25 11.92
CA ALA A 624 -18.31 -27.96 11.47
C ALA A 624 -17.15 -26.97 11.31
N SER A 625 -16.26 -26.88 12.29
CA SER A 625 -15.08 -26.01 12.24
C SER A 625 -14.20 -26.29 11.02
N PHE A 626 -13.95 -27.56 10.68
CA PHE A 626 -13.20 -27.93 9.48
C PHE A 626 -13.83 -27.35 8.20
N TRP A 627 -15.14 -27.52 8.01
CA TRP A 627 -15.80 -27.02 6.79
C TRP A 627 -15.90 -25.50 6.74
N VAL A 628 -16.04 -24.82 7.87
CA VAL A 628 -15.96 -23.35 7.93
C VAL A 628 -14.55 -22.87 7.56
N ILE A 629 -13.49 -23.51 8.06
CA ILE A 629 -12.11 -23.18 7.69
C ILE A 629 -11.86 -23.46 6.21
N CYS A 630 -12.36 -24.58 5.67
CA CYS A 630 -12.27 -24.87 4.24
C CYS A 630 -13.00 -23.82 3.39
N CYS A 631 -14.17 -23.35 3.84
CA CYS A 631 -14.90 -22.27 3.18
C CYS A 631 -14.05 -21.00 3.07
N VAL A 632 -13.43 -20.58 4.19
CA VAL A 632 -12.54 -19.40 4.24
C VAL A 632 -11.29 -19.60 3.37
N PHE A 633 -10.73 -20.81 3.36
CA PHE A 633 -9.57 -21.11 2.52
C PHE A 633 -9.92 -21.04 1.02
N CYS A 634 -11.11 -21.53 0.64
CA CYS A 634 -11.59 -21.44 -0.73
C CYS A 634 -11.82 -19.99 -1.17
N THR A 635 -12.44 -19.15 -0.32
CA THR A 635 -12.63 -17.73 -0.62
C THR A 635 -11.30 -16.99 -0.82
N LEU A 636 -10.27 -17.36 -0.05
CA LEU A 636 -8.94 -16.76 -0.16
C LEU A 636 -8.23 -17.14 -1.45
N ILE A 637 -8.28 -18.41 -1.84
CA ILE A 637 -7.73 -18.85 -3.14
C ILE A 637 -8.44 -18.15 -4.29
N ASP A 638 -9.77 -18.06 -4.23
CA ASP A 638 -10.53 -17.42 -5.29
C ASP A 638 -10.23 -15.92 -5.39
N LEU A 639 -10.07 -15.23 -4.25
CA LEU A 639 -9.64 -13.84 -4.21
C LEU A 639 -8.26 -13.66 -4.84
N LEU A 640 -7.25 -14.41 -4.37
CA LEU A 640 -5.87 -14.31 -4.85
C LEU A 640 -5.75 -14.68 -6.34
N GLY A 641 -6.46 -15.71 -6.80
CA GLY A 641 -6.47 -16.08 -8.21
C GLY A 641 -7.15 -15.05 -9.10
N THR A 642 -8.23 -14.43 -8.61
CA THR A 642 -8.93 -13.37 -9.34
C THR A 642 -8.10 -12.10 -9.49
N MET A 643 -7.18 -11.83 -8.55
CA MET A 643 -6.25 -10.69 -8.68
C MET A 643 -5.44 -10.73 -9.98
N TYR A 644 -5.01 -11.93 -10.40
CA TYR A 644 -4.30 -12.09 -11.68
C TYR A 644 -5.19 -11.68 -12.86
N PHE A 645 -6.44 -12.17 -12.92
CA PHE A 645 -7.37 -11.81 -14.00
C PHE A 645 -7.77 -10.32 -14.00
N LEU A 646 -7.67 -9.65 -12.85
CA LEU A 646 -7.93 -8.22 -12.71
C LEU A 646 -6.70 -7.34 -12.97
N ASN A 647 -5.57 -7.94 -13.36
CA ASN A 647 -4.27 -7.29 -13.54
C ASN A 647 -3.82 -6.52 -12.28
N LEU A 648 -4.02 -7.12 -11.11
CA LEU A 648 -3.55 -6.61 -9.83
C LEU A 648 -2.28 -7.34 -9.41
N THR A 649 -1.34 -6.61 -8.82
CA THR A 649 -0.10 -7.18 -8.29
C THR A 649 -0.16 -7.29 -6.76
N ILE A 650 0.71 -8.12 -6.19
CA ILE A 650 0.98 -8.10 -4.75
C ILE A 650 1.86 -6.89 -4.46
N GLU A 651 1.27 -5.93 -3.75
CA GLU A 651 1.90 -4.68 -3.32
C GLU A 651 1.44 -4.32 -1.90
N MET A 652 1.94 -3.21 -1.36
CA MET A 652 1.65 -2.81 0.02
C MET A 652 0.14 -2.67 0.28
N SER A 653 -0.59 -2.01 -0.61
CA SER A 653 -2.03 -1.77 -0.44
C SER A 653 -2.86 -3.03 -0.68
N SER A 654 -2.59 -3.80 -1.74
CA SER A 654 -3.31 -5.05 -1.99
C SER A 654 -3.05 -6.09 -0.89
N SER A 655 -1.86 -6.13 -0.29
CA SER A 655 -1.53 -7.03 0.83
C SER A 655 -2.44 -6.78 2.04
N ILE A 656 -2.62 -5.53 2.46
CA ILE A 656 -3.52 -5.19 3.57
C ILE A 656 -4.96 -5.60 3.22
N MET A 657 -5.38 -5.36 1.99
CA MET A 657 -6.73 -5.71 1.56
C MET A 657 -6.93 -7.23 1.55
N ILE A 658 -5.94 -8.03 1.15
CA ILE A 658 -6.02 -9.49 1.21
C ILE A 658 -6.27 -9.95 2.66
N LEU A 659 -5.49 -9.45 3.63
CA LEU A 659 -5.70 -9.79 5.04
C LEU A 659 -7.08 -9.35 5.53
N LEU A 660 -7.47 -8.12 5.23
CA LEU A 660 -8.79 -7.61 5.60
C LEU A 660 -9.93 -8.44 5.00
N CYS A 661 -9.80 -8.83 3.72
CA CYS A 661 -10.76 -9.69 3.04
C CYS A 661 -10.80 -11.09 3.66
N ALA A 662 -9.68 -11.60 4.18
CA ALA A 662 -9.65 -12.85 4.93
C ALA A 662 -10.55 -12.79 6.16
N GLY A 663 -10.41 -11.73 6.98
CA GLY A 663 -11.29 -11.47 8.12
C GLY A 663 -12.78 -11.39 7.75
N LEU A 664 -13.14 -10.60 6.73
CA LEU A 664 -14.55 -10.48 6.28
C LEU A 664 -15.13 -11.79 5.74
N ALA A 665 -14.34 -12.61 5.05
CA ALA A 665 -14.80 -13.90 4.54
C ALA A 665 -15.11 -14.89 5.68
N VAL A 666 -14.38 -14.79 6.80
CA VAL A 666 -14.66 -15.58 8.02
C VAL A 666 -16.01 -15.23 8.59
N ASP A 667 -16.38 -13.96 8.61
CA ASP A 667 -17.62 -13.49 9.24
C ASP A 667 -18.83 -14.21 8.61
N TYR A 668 -18.93 -14.20 7.27
CA TYR A 668 -20.02 -14.88 6.55
C TYR A 668 -20.09 -16.38 6.87
N ALA A 669 -18.94 -17.07 6.89
CA ALA A 669 -18.88 -18.52 7.11
C ALA A 669 -19.13 -18.88 8.60
N ALA A 670 -18.67 -18.05 9.53
CA ALA A 670 -18.79 -18.27 10.97
C ALA A 670 -20.24 -18.14 11.44
N HIS A 671 -20.97 -17.11 10.98
CA HIS A 671 -22.40 -16.93 11.27
C HIS A 671 -23.22 -18.16 10.85
N MET A 672 -23.00 -18.62 9.61
CA MET A 672 -23.67 -19.79 9.05
C MET A 672 -23.29 -21.08 9.79
N GLY A 673 -22.00 -21.27 10.09
CA GLY A 673 -21.50 -22.46 10.79
C GLY A 673 -22.02 -22.57 12.23
N LEU A 674 -22.05 -21.47 12.97
CA LEU A 674 -22.55 -21.43 14.35
C LEU A 674 -24.05 -21.72 14.39
N GLU A 675 -24.83 -21.11 13.51
CA GLU A 675 -26.27 -21.31 13.47
C GLU A 675 -26.64 -22.73 13.02
N PHE A 676 -25.88 -23.32 12.09
CA PHE A 676 -26.06 -24.74 11.73
C PHE A 676 -25.85 -25.67 12.92
N VAL A 677 -24.85 -25.41 13.77
CA VAL A 677 -24.56 -26.23 14.97
C VAL A 677 -25.68 -26.10 16.02
N ARG A 678 -26.40 -24.98 16.05
CA ARG A 678 -27.53 -24.72 16.97
C ARG A 678 -28.86 -25.27 16.48
N ALA A 679 -29.09 -25.22 15.17
CA ALA A 679 -30.31 -25.73 14.56
C ALA A 679 -30.53 -27.22 14.88
N LYS A 680 -31.80 -27.61 15.05
CA LYS A 680 -32.23 -28.98 15.37
C LYS A 680 -32.80 -29.69 14.14
N GLY A 681 -32.83 -31.03 14.18
CA GLY A 681 -33.39 -31.85 13.10
C GLY A 681 -32.33 -32.49 12.19
N SER A 682 -32.78 -32.96 11.02
CA SER A 682 -31.91 -33.58 10.03
C SER A 682 -30.90 -32.57 9.46
N ARG A 683 -29.82 -33.06 8.84
CA ARG A 683 -28.81 -32.17 8.23
C ARG A 683 -29.39 -31.25 7.16
N ALA A 684 -30.41 -31.70 6.43
CA ALA A 684 -31.07 -30.91 5.40
C ALA A 684 -31.99 -29.84 6.01
N GLU A 685 -32.80 -30.20 7.00
CA GLU A 685 -33.66 -29.25 7.72
C GLU A 685 -32.84 -28.18 8.44
N ARG A 686 -31.73 -28.59 9.07
CA ARG A 686 -30.80 -27.65 9.71
C ARG A 686 -30.19 -26.67 8.73
N ALA A 687 -29.81 -27.13 7.53
CA ALA A 687 -29.29 -26.25 6.49
C ALA A 687 -30.35 -25.23 6.01
N ILE A 688 -31.60 -25.65 5.86
CA ILE A 688 -32.72 -24.75 5.52
C ILE A 688 -32.98 -23.76 6.66
N ALA A 689 -33.07 -24.23 7.90
CA ALA A 689 -33.32 -23.41 9.07
C ALA A 689 -32.24 -22.34 9.24
N THR A 690 -30.97 -22.72 9.15
CA THR A 690 -29.84 -21.78 9.18
C THR A 690 -29.99 -20.71 8.12
N LEU A 691 -30.31 -21.09 6.88
CA LEU A 691 -30.41 -20.15 5.77
C LEU A 691 -31.62 -19.20 5.91
N SER A 692 -32.74 -19.67 6.43
CA SER A 692 -33.91 -18.82 6.71
C SER A 692 -33.61 -17.83 7.86
N ILE A 693 -32.95 -18.30 8.93
CA ILE A 693 -32.71 -17.48 10.13
C ILE A 693 -31.63 -16.43 9.87
N ILE A 694 -30.43 -16.83 9.44
CA ILE A 694 -29.27 -15.91 9.39
C ILE A 694 -28.87 -15.49 7.97
N GLY A 695 -29.37 -16.18 6.93
CA GLY A 695 -29.05 -15.87 5.53
C GLY A 695 -29.37 -14.42 5.11
N PRO A 696 -30.54 -13.85 5.47
CA PRO A 696 -30.83 -12.44 5.18
C PRO A 696 -29.84 -11.45 5.80
N ALA A 697 -29.42 -11.69 7.05
CA ALA A 697 -28.44 -10.83 7.74
C ALA A 697 -27.09 -10.85 7.02
N VAL A 698 -26.56 -12.05 6.76
CA VAL A 698 -25.28 -12.24 6.06
C VAL A 698 -25.32 -11.62 4.66
N PHE A 699 -26.43 -11.76 3.93
CA PHE A 699 -26.59 -11.12 2.62
C PHE A 699 -26.60 -9.59 2.71
N ASN A 700 -27.34 -9.02 3.66
CA ASN A 700 -27.43 -7.58 3.85
C ASN A 700 -26.11 -6.97 4.33
N GLY A 701 -25.34 -7.68 5.16
CA GLY A 701 -23.98 -7.30 5.57
C GLY A 701 -22.95 -7.39 4.45
N GLY A 702 -23.03 -8.41 3.60
CA GLY A 702 -22.23 -8.46 2.37
C GLY A 702 -22.57 -7.32 1.40
N LEU A 703 -23.85 -7.05 1.19
CA LEU A 703 -24.31 -5.99 0.30
C LEU A 703 -23.95 -4.59 0.83
N SER A 704 -24.05 -4.33 2.14
CA SER A 704 -23.61 -3.06 2.73
C SER A 704 -22.12 -2.84 2.55
N THR A 705 -21.31 -3.90 2.70
CA THR A 705 -19.87 -3.84 2.44
C THR A 705 -19.59 -3.51 0.97
N PHE A 706 -20.30 -4.14 0.02
CA PHE A 706 -20.17 -3.78 -1.39
C PHE A 706 -20.56 -2.32 -1.69
N LEU A 707 -21.68 -1.87 -1.13
CA LEU A 707 -22.15 -0.48 -1.26
C LEU A 707 -21.16 0.54 -0.69
N ALA A 708 -20.35 0.16 0.31
CA ALA A 708 -19.30 1.00 0.86
C ALA A 708 -18.25 1.40 -0.17
N PHE A 709 -17.91 0.47 -1.06
CA PHE A 709 -16.80 0.62 -1.99
C PHE A 709 -17.25 0.87 -3.44
N VAL A 710 -18.55 0.73 -3.76
CA VAL A 710 -19.05 0.86 -5.14
C VAL A 710 -18.72 2.20 -5.78
N LEU A 711 -18.75 3.30 -5.01
CA LEU A 711 -18.43 4.64 -5.51
C LEU A 711 -16.93 4.86 -5.73
N LEU A 712 -16.06 4.05 -5.11
CA LEU A 712 -14.61 4.12 -5.35
C LEU A 712 -14.25 3.54 -6.72
N GLY A 713 -15.12 2.71 -7.31
CA GLY A 713 -14.91 2.14 -8.65
C GLY A 713 -14.88 3.19 -9.77
N SER A 714 -15.45 4.38 -9.57
CA SER A 714 -15.36 5.49 -10.52
C SER A 714 -14.14 6.39 -10.32
N SER A 715 -13.26 6.08 -9.36
CA SER A 715 -12.05 6.87 -9.12
C SER A 715 -10.95 6.53 -10.12
N GLU A 716 -10.29 7.56 -10.66
CA GLU A 716 -9.10 7.42 -11.51
C GLU A 716 -7.86 7.00 -10.71
N ALA A 717 -7.88 7.16 -9.38
CA ALA A 717 -6.75 6.77 -8.55
C ALA A 717 -6.66 5.25 -8.45
N TYR A 718 -5.48 4.72 -8.80
CA TYR A 718 -5.18 3.29 -8.75
C TYR A 718 -5.54 2.66 -7.40
N LEU A 719 -5.21 3.35 -6.30
CA LEU A 719 -5.49 2.90 -4.93
C LEU A 719 -6.98 2.56 -4.72
N PHE A 720 -7.88 3.48 -5.08
CA PHE A 720 -9.31 3.34 -4.86
C PHE A 720 -9.94 2.30 -5.81
N ASN A 721 -9.47 2.26 -7.06
CA ASN A 721 -9.91 1.24 -8.03
C ASN A 721 -9.50 -0.18 -7.58
N THR A 722 -8.27 -0.36 -7.10
CA THR A 722 -7.80 -1.64 -6.55
C THR A 722 -8.64 -2.08 -5.35
N PHE A 723 -9.02 -1.16 -4.46
CA PHE A 723 -9.91 -1.48 -3.35
C PHE A 723 -11.29 -1.91 -3.80
N PHE A 724 -11.92 -1.14 -4.68
CA PHE A 724 -13.22 -1.52 -5.23
C PHE A 724 -13.20 -2.93 -5.84
N LYS A 725 -12.18 -3.25 -6.65
CA LYS A 725 -11.99 -4.56 -7.26
C LYS A 725 -11.87 -5.69 -6.23
N LEU A 726 -10.98 -5.53 -5.24
CA LEU A 726 -10.74 -6.56 -4.22
C LEU A 726 -11.95 -6.77 -3.31
N PHE A 727 -12.59 -5.69 -2.85
CA PHE A 727 -13.81 -5.77 -2.03
C PHE A 727 -14.99 -6.38 -2.78
N THR A 728 -15.15 -6.05 -4.07
CA THR A 728 -16.18 -6.68 -4.89
C THR A 728 -15.95 -8.19 -5.00
N CYS A 729 -14.70 -8.61 -5.20
CA CYS A 729 -14.36 -10.04 -5.26
C CYS A 729 -14.64 -10.75 -3.94
N VAL A 730 -14.20 -10.21 -2.80
CA VAL A 730 -14.43 -10.87 -1.50
C VAL A 730 -15.91 -10.95 -1.15
N VAL A 731 -16.72 -9.94 -1.49
CA VAL A 731 -18.17 -10.00 -1.24
C VAL A 731 -18.81 -11.08 -2.11
N ILE A 732 -18.46 -11.15 -3.40
CA ILE A 732 -19.02 -12.16 -4.32
C ILE A 732 -18.63 -13.57 -3.87
N PHE A 733 -17.33 -13.83 -3.67
CA PHE A 733 -16.85 -15.15 -3.27
C PHE A 733 -17.25 -15.50 -1.84
N GLY A 734 -17.19 -14.54 -0.92
CA GLY A 734 -17.61 -14.70 0.47
C GLY A 734 -19.09 -15.05 0.60
N LEU A 735 -19.98 -14.34 -0.10
CA LEU A 735 -21.41 -14.67 -0.12
C LEU A 735 -21.67 -16.00 -0.85
N PHE A 736 -20.99 -16.27 -1.96
CA PHE A 736 -21.11 -17.55 -2.67
C PHE A 736 -20.73 -18.73 -1.75
N HIS A 737 -19.56 -18.66 -1.13
CA HIS A 737 -19.06 -19.75 -0.29
C HIS A 737 -19.84 -19.85 1.03
N GLY A 738 -20.16 -18.72 1.65
CA GLY A 738 -20.90 -18.66 2.92
C GLY A 738 -22.38 -19.06 2.80
N LEU A 739 -23.10 -18.55 1.80
CA LEU A 739 -24.55 -18.77 1.66
C LEU A 739 -24.92 -19.99 0.80
N LEU A 740 -24.03 -20.45 -0.09
CA LEU A 740 -24.34 -21.56 -1.00
C LEU A 740 -23.47 -22.80 -0.71
N PHE A 741 -22.14 -22.69 -0.80
CA PHE A 741 -21.24 -23.82 -0.64
C PHE A 741 -21.32 -24.44 0.77
N LEU A 742 -21.23 -23.61 1.81
CA LEU A 742 -21.19 -24.08 3.20
C LEU A 742 -22.49 -24.80 3.63
N PRO A 743 -23.71 -24.29 3.36
CA PRO A 743 -24.94 -25.04 3.66
C PRO A 743 -25.06 -26.34 2.87
N VAL A 744 -24.63 -26.37 1.60
CA VAL A 744 -24.61 -27.59 0.78
C VAL A 744 -23.72 -28.65 1.43
N ILE A 745 -22.47 -28.32 1.78
CA ILE A 745 -21.53 -29.30 2.32
C ILE A 745 -21.92 -29.76 3.72
N LEU A 746 -22.44 -28.85 4.57
CA LEU A 746 -22.97 -29.19 5.89
C LEU A 746 -24.22 -30.06 5.81
N SER A 747 -25.07 -29.88 4.79
CA SER A 747 -26.23 -30.77 4.58
C SER A 747 -25.82 -32.22 4.27
N ILE A 748 -24.64 -32.42 3.65
CA ILE A 748 -24.13 -33.75 3.26
C ILE A 748 -23.32 -34.37 4.39
N VAL A 749 -22.30 -33.65 4.87
CA VAL A 749 -21.23 -34.19 5.75
C VAL A 749 -21.21 -33.54 7.15
N GLY A 750 -22.11 -32.59 7.41
CA GLY A 750 -22.16 -31.84 8.67
C GLY A 750 -22.29 -32.72 9.93
N PRO A 751 -21.97 -32.17 11.11
CA PRO A 751 -22.13 -32.92 12.35
C PRO A 751 -23.57 -33.36 12.58
N LYS A 752 -23.76 -34.48 13.28
CA LYS A 752 -25.08 -34.89 13.77
C LYS A 752 -25.57 -33.89 14.83
N GLU A 753 -26.88 -33.86 15.05
CA GLU A 753 -27.48 -33.04 16.10
C GLU A 753 -26.88 -33.37 17.47
N ARG A 754 -26.70 -32.34 18.29
CA ARG A 754 -26.14 -32.47 19.64
C ARG A 754 -27.25 -32.89 20.61
N VAL A 755 -27.36 -34.19 20.87
CA VAL A 755 -28.32 -34.71 21.87
C VAL A 755 -27.86 -34.30 23.27
N SER A 756 -28.57 -33.39 23.94
CA SER A 756 -28.39 -33.13 25.36
C SER A 756 -28.91 -34.33 26.16
N LYS A 757 -28.05 -34.97 26.96
CA LYS A 757 -28.49 -35.89 28.01
C LYS A 757 -29.11 -35.06 29.14
N GLU A 758 -30.38 -34.72 29.05
CA GLU A 758 -31.11 -34.29 30.25
C GLU A 758 -31.34 -35.51 31.14
N LYS A 759 -30.93 -35.40 32.41
CA LYS A 759 -31.33 -36.34 33.46
C LYS A 759 -32.85 -36.25 33.59
N ASN A 760 -33.49 -37.41 33.68
CA ASN A 760 -34.90 -37.54 34.06
C ASN A 760 -35.15 -36.89 35.44
N GLU A 761 -35.43 -35.60 35.45
CA GLU A 761 -36.31 -35.00 36.46
C GLU A 761 -37.60 -34.65 35.74
N THR A 762 -38.72 -34.90 36.41
CA THR A 762 -40.09 -34.77 35.91
C THR A 762 -40.36 -33.37 35.36
N VAL A 763 -40.10 -33.19 34.06
CA VAL A 763 -40.38 -31.97 33.31
C VAL A 763 -41.81 -32.07 32.75
N VAL A 764 -42.69 -31.21 33.26
CA VAL A 764 -43.84 -30.70 32.50
C VAL A 764 -43.33 -30.37 31.11
N ARG A 765 -43.84 -31.03 30.06
CA ARG A 765 -43.42 -30.83 28.67
C ARG A 765 -43.53 -29.35 28.27
N GLU A 766 -42.48 -28.57 28.49
CA GLU A 766 -42.23 -27.35 27.74
C GLU A 766 -41.68 -27.77 26.38
N HIS A 767 -42.60 -27.90 25.42
CA HIS A 767 -42.27 -27.90 24.01
C HIS A 767 -41.74 -26.50 23.66
N ASN A 768 -40.43 -26.32 23.69
CA ASN A 768 -39.79 -25.10 23.21
C ASN A 768 -40.04 -24.93 21.70
N GLY A 769 -40.81 -23.90 21.35
CA GLY A 769 -41.33 -23.55 20.03
C GLY A 769 -40.28 -22.99 19.06
N TYR A 770 -39.35 -23.84 18.64
CA TYR A 770 -38.73 -23.64 17.33
C TYR A 770 -39.75 -24.04 16.26
N CYS A 771 -39.90 -23.23 15.20
CA CYS A 771 -40.77 -23.52 14.07
C CYS A 771 -40.62 -24.98 13.63
N ASN A 772 -41.64 -25.80 13.89
CA ASN A 772 -41.79 -27.05 13.17
C ASN A 772 -42.16 -26.67 11.75
N VAL A 773 -41.20 -26.79 10.83
CA VAL A 773 -41.48 -26.74 9.40
C VAL A 773 -42.42 -27.91 9.10
N PRO A 774 -43.71 -27.69 8.77
CA PRO A 774 -44.54 -28.76 8.28
C PRO A 774 -44.05 -29.03 6.85
N LEU A 775 -43.18 -30.03 6.69
CA LEU A 775 -42.98 -30.63 5.38
C LEU A 775 -44.34 -31.18 4.96
N SER A 776 -44.96 -30.58 3.93
CA SER A 776 -46.15 -31.14 3.31
C SER A 776 -45.79 -32.49 2.70
N GLN A 777 -45.86 -33.56 3.49
CA GLN A 777 -45.84 -34.91 2.96
C GLN A 777 -47.17 -35.15 2.25
N SER A 778 -47.07 -35.34 0.95
CA SER A 778 -48.15 -35.89 0.13
C SER A 778 -48.45 -37.32 0.61
N GLU A 779 -49.41 -37.50 1.51
CA GLU A 779 -50.00 -38.80 1.78
C GLU A 779 -51.27 -38.98 0.95
N LYS A 780 -51.07 -39.28 -0.34
CA LYS A 780 -51.92 -40.25 -1.03
C LYS A 780 -51.28 -41.60 -0.77
N GLU A 781 -51.85 -42.38 0.15
CA GLU A 781 -51.89 -43.86 0.19
C GLU A 781 -52.08 -44.34 1.63
N ALA A 782 -53.33 -44.66 1.99
CA ALA A 782 -53.69 -45.79 2.88
C ALA A 782 -55.21 -45.80 3.07
N GLY A 783 -55.94 -46.22 2.04
CA GLY A 783 -57.22 -46.89 2.29
C GLY A 783 -56.90 -48.33 2.67
N ILE A 784 -57.35 -48.78 3.84
CA ILE A 784 -57.83 -50.14 4.16
C ILE A 784 -58.33 -50.12 5.62
N GLY A 785 -59.45 -50.82 5.85
CA GLY A 785 -60.32 -50.84 7.04
C GLY A 785 -59.66 -50.91 8.42
N ILE A 786 -60.38 -50.66 9.51
CA ILE A 786 -61.53 -51.45 9.99
C ILE A 786 -62.24 -50.64 11.10
N ALA A 787 -63.58 -50.61 11.10
CA ALA A 787 -64.38 -50.64 12.33
C ALA A 787 -65.84 -51.01 12.02
N LYS A 788 -66.28 -52.12 12.64
CA LYS A 788 -67.68 -52.37 13.00
C LYS A 788 -68.04 -51.51 14.20
#